data_AF-A0A8C4TKP9-F1
#
_entry.id   AF-A0A8C4TKP9-F1
#
_cell.length_a   1.000
_cell.length_b   1.000
_cell.length_c   1.000
_cell.angle_alpha   90.00
_cell.angle_beta   90.00
_cell.angle_gamma   90.00
#
_symmetry.space_group_name_H-M   'P 1'
#
loop_
_entity.id
_entity.type
_entity.pdbx_description
1 polymer ?
#
loop_
_entity_poly.entity_id
_entity_poly.type
_entity_poly.pdbx_seq_one_letter_code
_entity_poly.pdbx_strand_id
1 'polypeptide(L)'
;MHPVDTDLDALLASKEQEWKELQAQRTRLMEKALHDATGQLKEEREKFRQLSEDFMHNLRVLEERDRDLECYDATFARLKSVESMKQAESSELRIQVDKLQEAVVTESRKREELQRQYQQRVKEHALELEKIHGMKNGEIQQRREEYEKLKRELERKIHEVEGELALQKQELMVEFDSEMRRREHEFTLKMDGMSNVVLAHELKVKLLSKEVEVHRSAQAEAFEALQAAEKNTHLMEKNIKRKEWEVKDVSVVKDARIKELEDKLRLMELSCKKEEELFNKKHQDLDRFAREKESQLETIKEAHAEQIREMENKHRELQMNLETLEMEKRRMEWNISDTLKEKQEQIEKLRTELDLVKSGWDSQIAEESKRTVAKDMQIQSLTDQETKLKAELVRYKEDVDRYKRQVSLALEREKGLEQAKVQADLDWQKRYEDAERNQYLKNEELIQGLTAAKDEIAAKLQATEQELKNADLVVKGVTLERDHLLSVIRRQSAKTPGGSQGPDLTEAKVFLSDEIQKLQQENGSLHNIITMMKKEMEELREQFLANPPSGRSQEDNKVPPKVHGSGDTLIPEYVTSLEEEVQQLKRKCREQEEQLEEAVKAATKVPAPLPGLPVAPENAFLQNHIRTLNETIGGLRAEKVSTSAVLRKHEARVVHLDSMLSQVTQQAHQKQVEYDQLQFEMRNQAKHKNSEIASLRERVANLELQLTETRKEAEEYFKGNLQRNLEAVALGNEVSALKLDIASRTVPVLVDQNELVKQLQEENFRLRQRLTGTDPKIETSLFERHSVQTLKAKLKQSAHCISQLTRDKQQLIAIGNKLRAELAEAGLYGQESTSTTAPALPQASKQWEQDAQNRLKVIEDLQYQLTHQELQYAQRENYKRPIRLHPATLEKHDRSSHSFQTFTHKDHRPENDTENMPPELNQSQRSRLLSSQEFGGSSGLEDIWLMLNSSSNLSACTPRDDISKSNKRKETCLLKNDGSDGHVVVGRKADLLGREKAGKSKAESSFKQKQPKKTTKIRNYNIKE
;
A
#
# COMPACT_ATOMS: atom_id res chain seq x y z
N MET A 1 -116.27 -133.59 112.91
CA MET A 1 -117.03 -132.48 112.28
C MET A 1 -116.12 -131.82 111.24
N HIS A 2 -116.69 -131.15 110.24
CA HIS A 2 -115.92 -130.59 109.11
C HIS A 2 -115.02 -129.43 109.54
N PRO A 3 -113.81 -129.39 108.98
CA PRO A 3 -113.34 -128.23 108.23
C PRO A 3 -112.95 -128.65 106.80
N VAL A 4 -113.25 -127.80 105.80
CA VAL A 4 -112.91 -128.05 104.38
C VAL A 4 -112.23 -126.83 103.73
N ASP A 5 -112.29 -125.66 104.36
CA ASP A 5 -111.93 -124.38 103.74
C ASP A 5 -110.41 -124.14 103.63
N THR A 6 -109.58 -124.84 104.42
CA THR A 6 -108.14 -124.58 104.54
C THR A 6 -107.32 -124.86 103.27
N ASP A 7 -107.73 -125.81 102.42
CA ASP A 7 -107.00 -126.11 101.18
C ASP A 7 -107.30 -125.09 100.07
N LEU A 8 -108.50 -124.48 100.08
CA LEU A 8 -108.88 -123.48 99.09
C LEU A 8 -108.14 -122.16 99.34
N ASP A 9 -108.04 -121.74 100.61
CA ASP A 9 -107.29 -120.56 101.02
C ASP A 9 -105.79 -120.68 100.70
N ALA A 10 -105.19 -121.86 100.87
CA ALA A 10 -103.80 -122.11 100.52
C ALA A 10 -103.54 -122.00 99.00
N LEU A 11 -104.45 -122.53 98.17
CA LEU A 11 -104.37 -122.39 96.72
C LEU A 11 -104.61 -120.95 96.25
N LEU A 12 -105.55 -120.24 96.89
CA LEU A 12 -105.79 -118.82 96.67
C LEU A 12 -104.55 -117.98 97.01
N ALA A 13 -103.93 -118.19 98.17
CA ALA A 13 -102.70 -117.49 98.55
C ALA A 13 -101.55 -117.76 97.56
N SER A 14 -101.41 -119.00 97.08
CA SER A 14 -100.42 -119.36 96.06
C SER A 14 -100.69 -118.64 94.72
N LYS A 15 -101.94 -118.61 94.24
CA LYS A 15 -102.30 -117.88 93.02
C LYS A 15 -102.26 -116.36 93.17
N GLU A 16 -102.52 -115.84 94.37
CA GLU A 16 -102.33 -114.43 94.70
C GLU A 16 -100.83 -114.08 94.70
N GLN A 17 -99.95 -114.97 95.17
CA GLN A 17 -98.50 -114.81 95.09
C GLN A 17 -98.00 -114.88 93.64
N GLU A 18 -98.40 -115.89 92.84
CA GLU A 18 -98.08 -115.94 91.40
C GLU A 18 -98.55 -114.66 90.68
N TRP A 19 -99.74 -114.17 91.00
CA TRP A 19 -100.28 -112.93 90.44
C TRP A 19 -99.48 -111.69 90.88
N LYS A 20 -99.11 -111.59 92.17
CA LYS A 20 -98.21 -110.53 92.70
C LYS A 20 -96.82 -110.60 92.05
N GLU A 21 -96.28 -111.78 91.81
CA GLU A 21 -94.98 -111.97 91.15
C GLU A 21 -95.04 -111.60 89.67
N LEU A 22 -96.08 -112.02 88.94
CA LEU A 22 -96.31 -111.59 87.56
C LEU A 22 -96.58 -110.08 87.47
N GLN A 23 -97.30 -109.49 88.43
CA GLN A 23 -97.50 -108.05 88.53
C GLN A 23 -96.18 -107.32 88.82
N ALA A 24 -95.34 -107.84 89.72
CA ALA A 24 -94.03 -107.28 90.02
C ALA A 24 -93.04 -107.42 88.85
N GLN A 25 -93.05 -108.54 88.13
CA GLN A 25 -92.28 -108.71 86.89
C GLN A 25 -92.75 -107.74 85.81
N ARG A 26 -94.07 -107.60 85.61
CA ARG A 26 -94.65 -106.63 84.67
C ARG A 26 -94.31 -105.19 85.06
N THR A 27 -94.32 -104.88 86.35
CA THR A 27 -93.91 -103.56 86.88
C THR A 27 -92.43 -103.33 86.60
N ARG A 28 -91.53 -104.26 86.95
CA ARG A 28 -90.09 -104.19 86.64
C ARG A 28 -89.78 -104.05 85.15
N LEU A 29 -90.57 -104.70 84.28
CA LEU A 29 -90.43 -104.55 82.83
C LEU A 29 -90.89 -103.17 82.34
N MET A 30 -91.97 -102.61 82.91
CA MET A 30 -92.36 -101.22 82.64
C MET A 30 -91.36 -100.21 83.22
N GLU A 31 -90.85 -100.43 84.43
CA GLU A 31 -89.81 -99.61 85.07
C GLU A 31 -88.53 -99.60 84.24
N LYS A 32 -88.09 -100.77 83.75
CA LYS A 32 -86.93 -100.85 82.85
C LYS A 32 -87.21 -100.15 81.51
N ALA A 33 -88.34 -100.44 80.85
CA ALA A 33 -88.68 -99.80 79.59
C ALA A 33 -88.80 -98.27 79.72
N LEU A 34 -89.32 -97.78 80.85
CA LEU A 34 -89.35 -96.36 81.20
C LEU A 34 -87.95 -95.82 81.50
N HIS A 35 -87.09 -96.57 82.19
CA HIS A 35 -85.70 -96.17 82.41
C HIS A 35 -84.93 -96.05 81.09
N ASP A 36 -84.97 -97.08 80.25
CA ASP A 36 -84.34 -97.12 78.93
C ASP A 36 -84.87 -95.98 78.04
N ALA A 37 -86.19 -95.73 78.03
CA ALA A 37 -86.78 -94.59 77.33
C ALA A 37 -86.37 -93.23 77.90
N THR A 38 -86.21 -93.08 79.23
CA THR A 38 -85.66 -91.85 79.83
C THR A 38 -84.16 -91.69 79.58
N GLY A 39 -83.42 -92.79 79.36
CA GLY A 39 -82.04 -92.78 78.90
C GLY A 39 -81.93 -92.24 77.48
N GLN A 40 -82.66 -92.84 76.54
CA GLN A 40 -82.78 -92.37 75.16
C GLN A 40 -83.24 -90.90 75.08
N LEU A 41 -84.25 -90.52 75.88
CA LEU A 41 -84.71 -89.13 75.95
C LEU A 41 -83.66 -88.16 76.51
N LYS A 42 -82.73 -88.61 77.37
CA LYS A 42 -81.57 -87.80 77.80
C LYS A 42 -80.53 -87.70 76.70
N GLU A 43 -80.22 -88.81 76.01
CA GLU A 43 -79.27 -88.82 74.89
C GLU A 43 -79.74 -87.94 73.73
N GLU A 44 -81.01 -87.99 73.34
CA GLU A 44 -81.53 -87.11 72.29
C GLU A 44 -81.58 -85.64 72.73
N ARG A 45 -81.80 -85.36 74.02
CA ARG A 45 -81.64 -83.99 74.57
C ARG A 45 -80.19 -83.53 74.61
N GLU A 46 -79.24 -84.43 74.83
CA GLU A 46 -77.80 -84.17 74.79
C GLU A 46 -77.36 -83.83 73.35
N LYS A 47 -77.70 -84.70 72.39
CA LYS A 47 -77.46 -84.50 70.94
C LYS A 47 -78.12 -83.21 70.43
N PHE A 48 -79.36 -82.94 70.82
CA PHE A 48 -80.07 -81.71 70.47
C PHE A 48 -79.38 -80.46 71.04
N ARG A 49 -78.85 -80.52 72.28
CA ARG A 49 -78.12 -79.39 72.87
C ARG A 49 -76.80 -79.16 72.15
N GLN A 50 -76.02 -80.21 71.90
CA GLN A 50 -74.75 -80.12 71.15
C GLN A 50 -74.98 -79.53 69.76
N LEU A 51 -75.97 -80.05 69.02
CA LEU A 51 -76.39 -79.50 67.73
C LEU A 51 -76.85 -78.03 67.82
N SER A 52 -77.54 -77.65 68.91
CA SER A 52 -77.93 -76.26 69.15
C SER A 52 -76.74 -75.35 69.50
N GLU A 53 -75.73 -75.87 70.19
CA GLU A 53 -74.48 -75.15 70.51
C GLU A 53 -73.63 -74.97 69.24
N ASP A 54 -73.55 -76.00 68.38
CA ASP A 54 -72.92 -75.94 67.06
C ASP A 54 -73.64 -74.96 66.14
N PHE A 55 -74.98 -74.96 66.07
CA PHE A 55 -75.73 -73.95 65.32
C PHE A 55 -75.46 -72.54 65.84
N MET A 56 -75.44 -72.34 67.17
CA MET A 56 -75.10 -71.05 67.77
C MET A 56 -73.63 -70.66 67.59
N HIS A 57 -72.70 -71.59 67.37
CA HIS A 57 -71.33 -71.29 66.99
C HIS A 57 -71.22 -70.90 65.51
N ASN A 58 -71.79 -71.71 64.60
CA ASN A 58 -71.83 -71.42 63.17
C ASN A 58 -72.49 -70.06 62.86
N LEU A 59 -73.57 -69.71 63.57
CA LEU A 59 -74.21 -68.40 63.43
C LEU A 59 -73.27 -67.26 63.82
N ARG A 60 -72.54 -67.38 64.94
CA ARG A 60 -71.54 -66.37 65.35
C ARG A 60 -70.39 -66.23 64.35
N VAL A 61 -69.90 -67.33 63.79
CA VAL A 61 -68.84 -67.31 62.75
C VAL A 61 -69.33 -66.65 61.45
N LEU A 62 -70.61 -66.83 61.09
CA LEU A 62 -71.23 -66.10 59.98
C LEU A 62 -71.33 -64.60 60.30
N GLU A 63 -71.81 -64.21 61.48
CA GLU A 63 -71.84 -62.80 61.88
C GLU A 63 -70.44 -62.15 61.94
N GLU A 64 -69.41 -62.88 62.38
CA GLU A 64 -68.00 -62.42 62.39
C GLU A 64 -67.50 -62.20 60.96
N ARG A 65 -67.74 -63.16 60.05
CA ARG A 65 -67.45 -63.01 58.62
C ARG A 65 -68.19 -61.81 58.00
N ASP A 66 -69.46 -61.62 58.32
CA ASP A 66 -70.27 -60.55 57.73
C ASP A 66 -69.77 -59.17 58.21
N ARG A 67 -69.39 -59.04 59.49
CA ARG A 67 -68.69 -57.84 60.02
C ARG A 67 -67.34 -57.60 59.33
N ASP A 68 -66.57 -58.66 59.06
CA ASP A 68 -65.30 -58.55 58.32
C ASP A 68 -65.56 -58.08 56.88
N LEU A 69 -66.58 -58.61 56.21
CA LEU A 69 -66.99 -58.17 54.85
C LEU A 69 -67.45 -56.70 54.85
N GLU A 70 -68.27 -56.27 55.82
CA GLU A 70 -68.63 -54.86 56.02
C GLU A 70 -67.38 -53.98 56.24
N CYS A 71 -66.39 -54.47 56.99
CA CYS A 71 -65.12 -53.77 57.19
C CYS A 71 -64.31 -53.68 55.88
N TYR A 72 -64.24 -54.74 55.08
CA TYR A 72 -63.58 -54.73 53.77
C TYR A 72 -64.28 -53.76 52.80
N ASP A 73 -65.61 -53.81 52.67
CA ASP A 73 -66.38 -52.87 51.83
C ASP A 73 -66.20 -51.43 52.30
N ALA A 74 -66.17 -51.18 53.62
CA ALA A 74 -65.89 -49.87 54.17
C ALA A 74 -64.44 -49.41 53.92
N THR A 75 -63.44 -50.30 53.86
CA THR A 75 -62.08 -49.93 53.41
C THR A 75 -62.03 -49.65 51.90
N PHE A 76 -62.69 -50.48 51.08
CA PHE A 76 -62.74 -50.32 49.63
C PHE A 76 -63.43 -49.02 49.21
N ALA A 77 -64.57 -48.69 49.82
CA ALA A 77 -65.26 -47.41 49.60
C ALA A 77 -64.39 -46.19 49.96
N ARG A 78 -63.63 -46.26 51.08
CA ARG A 78 -62.67 -45.22 51.47
C ARG A 78 -61.52 -45.11 50.48
N LEU A 79 -60.91 -46.22 50.06
CA LEU A 79 -59.82 -46.23 49.08
C LEU A 79 -60.28 -45.68 47.73
N LYS A 80 -61.45 -46.07 47.24
CA LYS A 80 -62.06 -45.56 45.99
C LYS A 80 -62.40 -44.07 46.08
N SER A 81 -62.79 -43.56 47.24
CA SER A 81 -62.97 -42.12 47.48
C SER A 81 -61.63 -41.37 47.40
N VAL A 82 -60.57 -41.91 48.02
CA VAL A 82 -59.21 -41.33 47.94
C VAL A 82 -58.66 -41.37 46.51
N GLU A 83 -58.84 -42.47 45.79
CA GLU A 83 -58.49 -42.59 44.36
C GLU A 83 -59.23 -41.54 43.53
N SER A 84 -60.54 -41.38 43.72
CA SER A 84 -61.33 -40.35 43.02
C SER A 84 -60.86 -38.92 43.34
N MET A 85 -60.42 -38.64 44.58
CA MET A 85 -59.83 -37.35 44.93
C MET A 85 -58.46 -37.16 44.26
N LYS A 86 -57.59 -38.18 44.24
CA LYS A 86 -56.29 -38.10 43.56
C LYS A 86 -56.41 -38.02 42.04
N GLN A 87 -57.44 -38.60 41.45
CA GLN A 87 -57.77 -38.42 40.03
C GLN A 87 -58.28 -37.01 39.73
N ALA A 88 -59.05 -36.39 40.64
CA ALA A 88 -59.47 -34.99 40.53
C ALA A 88 -58.27 -34.03 40.68
N GLU A 89 -57.43 -34.19 41.70
CA GLU A 89 -56.17 -33.44 41.88
C GLU A 89 -55.27 -33.55 40.64
N SER A 90 -55.08 -34.77 40.10
CA SER A 90 -54.27 -35.01 38.89
C SER A 90 -54.85 -34.37 37.64
N SER A 91 -56.18 -34.21 37.58
CA SER A 91 -56.87 -33.53 36.48
C SER A 91 -56.75 -32.00 36.61
N GLU A 92 -56.87 -31.47 37.83
CA GLU A 92 -56.67 -30.05 38.08
C GLU A 92 -55.22 -29.63 37.81
N LEU A 93 -54.24 -30.39 38.31
CA LEU A 93 -52.81 -30.15 38.03
C LEU A 93 -52.51 -30.20 36.53
N ARG A 94 -53.16 -31.08 35.77
CA ARG A 94 -53.04 -31.11 34.30
C ARG A 94 -53.57 -29.82 33.67
N ILE A 95 -54.76 -29.37 34.07
CA ILE A 95 -55.35 -28.09 33.63
C ILE A 95 -54.45 -26.89 34.02
N GLN A 96 -53.79 -26.93 35.18
CA GLN A 96 -52.82 -25.90 35.58
C GLN A 96 -51.56 -25.94 34.70
N VAL A 97 -51.03 -27.12 34.38
CA VAL A 97 -49.91 -27.28 33.43
C VAL A 97 -50.28 -26.76 32.04
N ASP A 98 -51.44 -27.11 31.51
CA ASP A 98 -51.90 -26.67 30.18
C ASP A 98 -52.03 -25.14 30.10
N LYS A 99 -52.61 -24.51 31.15
CA LYS A 99 -52.67 -23.04 31.29
C LYS A 99 -51.29 -22.39 31.35
N LEU A 100 -50.33 -23.01 32.05
CA LEU A 100 -48.95 -22.50 32.12
C LEU A 100 -48.22 -22.65 30.78
N GLN A 101 -48.48 -23.73 30.02
CA GLN A 101 -47.96 -23.88 28.66
C GLN A 101 -48.52 -22.81 27.72
N GLU A 102 -49.83 -22.52 27.78
CA GLU A 102 -50.44 -21.42 27.01
C GLU A 102 -49.87 -20.05 27.41
N ALA A 103 -49.63 -19.80 28.70
CA ALA A 103 -48.97 -18.58 29.18
C ALA A 103 -47.53 -18.47 28.63
N VAL A 104 -46.76 -19.56 28.59
CA VAL A 104 -45.40 -19.58 28.02
C VAL A 104 -45.41 -19.34 26.50
N VAL A 105 -46.36 -19.95 25.77
CA VAL A 105 -46.49 -19.76 24.31
C VAL A 105 -46.99 -18.35 23.96
N THR A 106 -47.86 -17.75 24.75
CA THR A 106 -48.29 -16.36 24.54
C THR A 106 -47.18 -15.37 24.89
N GLU A 107 -46.36 -15.62 25.91
CA GLU A 107 -45.15 -14.83 26.17
C GLU A 107 -44.05 -15.01 25.11
N SER A 108 -43.85 -16.21 24.56
CA SER A 108 -42.88 -16.41 23.47
C SER A 108 -43.27 -15.61 22.23
N ARG A 109 -44.56 -15.65 21.85
CA ARG A 109 -45.12 -14.84 20.74
C ARG A 109 -44.95 -13.34 20.96
N LYS A 110 -45.17 -12.83 22.18
CA LYS A 110 -44.92 -11.41 22.52
C LYS A 110 -43.44 -11.04 22.38
N ARG A 111 -42.53 -11.90 22.82
CA ARG A 111 -41.07 -11.68 22.71
C ARG A 111 -40.60 -11.68 21.26
N GLU A 112 -41.05 -12.64 20.46
CA GLU A 112 -40.80 -12.66 19.02
C GLU A 112 -41.32 -11.39 18.32
N GLU A 113 -42.53 -10.96 18.67
CA GLU A 113 -43.14 -9.80 18.04
C GLU A 113 -42.43 -8.49 18.41
N LEU A 114 -42.06 -8.32 19.67
CA LEU A 114 -41.20 -7.24 20.11
C LEU A 114 -39.82 -7.29 19.42
N GLN A 115 -39.26 -8.48 19.20
CA GLN A 115 -38.02 -8.68 18.45
C GLN A 115 -38.16 -8.29 16.97
N ARG A 116 -39.28 -8.63 16.31
CA ARG A 116 -39.59 -8.16 14.93
C ARG A 116 -39.67 -6.63 14.88
N GLN A 117 -40.33 -6.01 15.85
CA GLN A 117 -40.47 -4.55 15.93
C GLN A 117 -39.11 -3.85 16.15
N TYR A 118 -38.23 -4.41 17.01
CA TYR A 118 -36.86 -3.91 17.13
C TYR A 118 -36.06 -4.07 15.82
N GLN A 119 -36.14 -5.23 15.16
CA GLN A 119 -35.48 -5.46 13.87
C GLN A 119 -36.01 -4.53 12.76
N GLN A 120 -37.31 -4.22 12.77
CA GLN A 120 -37.92 -3.27 11.85
C GLN A 120 -37.38 -1.85 12.10
N ARG A 121 -37.39 -1.36 13.35
CA ARG A 121 -36.86 -0.02 13.65
C ARG A 121 -35.36 0.13 13.36
N VAL A 122 -34.58 -0.94 13.53
CA VAL A 122 -33.16 -0.94 13.10
C VAL A 122 -33.04 -0.81 11.57
N LYS A 123 -33.90 -1.47 10.78
CA LYS A 123 -33.94 -1.32 9.32
C LYS A 123 -34.41 0.07 8.89
N GLU A 124 -35.43 0.62 9.55
CA GLU A 124 -35.94 1.98 9.30
C GLU A 124 -34.85 3.02 9.55
N HIS A 125 -34.17 2.98 10.71
CA HIS A 125 -33.05 3.87 11.00
C HIS A 125 -31.84 3.66 10.08
N ALA A 126 -31.58 2.43 9.62
CA ALA A 126 -30.53 2.18 8.61
C ALA A 126 -30.87 2.87 7.27
N LEU A 127 -32.13 2.80 6.82
CA LEU A 127 -32.61 3.47 5.61
C LEU A 127 -32.66 5.01 5.78
N GLU A 128 -32.92 5.52 6.98
CA GLU A 128 -32.81 6.96 7.29
C GLU A 128 -31.36 7.44 7.21
N LEU A 129 -30.42 6.69 7.80
CA LEU A 129 -28.98 6.98 7.71
C LEU A 129 -28.48 6.89 6.27
N GLU A 130 -28.90 5.89 5.50
CA GLU A 130 -28.57 5.76 4.07
C GLU A 130 -29.07 6.96 3.25
N LYS A 131 -30.31 7.41 3.47
CA LYS A 131 -30.84 8.64 2.84
C LYS A 131 -30.04 9.88 3.23
N ILE A 132 -29.69 10.03 4.51
CA ILE A 132 -28.89 11.16 5.00
C ILE A 132 -27.48 11.14 4.40
N HIS A 133 -26.83 9.98 4.34
CA HIS A 133 -25.53 9.81 3.68
C HIS A 133 -25.63 10.09 2.17
N GLY A 134 -26.67 9.62 1.48
CA GLY A 134 -26.92 9.91 0.07
C GLY A 134 -27.06 11.41 -0.21
N MET A 135 -27.92 12.10 0.55
CA MET A 135 -28.08 13.56 0.46
C MET A 135 -26.76 14.31 0.74
N LYS A 136 -26.05 13.94 1.82
CA LYS A 136 -24.79 14.61 2.20
C LYS A 136 -23.65 14.32 1.24
N ASN A 137 -23.58 13.13 0.65
CA ASN A 137 -22.64 12.83 -0.43
C ASN A 137 -22.97 13.65 -1.68
N GLY A 138 -24.25 13.78 -2.04
CA GLY A 138 -24.71 14.67 -3.11
C GLY A 138 -24.34 16.13 -2.89
N GLU A 139 -24.57 16.67 -1.68
CA GLU A 139 -24.13 18.02 -1.30
C GLU A 139 -22.60 18.19 -1.42
N ILE A 140 -21.82 17.25 -0.85
CA ILE A 140 -20.35 17.25 -0.93
C ILE A 140 -19.89 17.21 -2.39
N GLN A 141 -20.58 16.46 -3.23
CA GLN A 141 -20.26 16.29 -4.65
C GLN A 141 -20.59 17.54 -5.47
N GLN A 142 -21.75 18.16 -5.24
CA GLN A 142 -22.08 19.48 -5.79
C GLN A 142 -21.04 20.54 -5.40
N ARG A 143 -20.59 20.57 -4.13
CA ARG A 143 -19.50 21.47 -3.68
C ARG A 143 -18.15 21.15 -4.35
N ARG A 144 -17.84 19.88 -4.63
CA ARG A 144 -16.65 19.48 -5.41
C ARG A 144 -16.75 19.97 -6.85
N GLU A 145 -17.91 19.86 -7.48
CA GLU A 145 -18.13 20.41 -8.82
C GLU A 145 -18.00 21.93 -8.86
N GLU A 146 -18.65 22.66 -7.94
CA GLU A 146 -18.54 24.12 -7.82
C GLU A 146 -17.07 24.56 -7.68
N TYR A 147 -16.32 23.89 -6.79
CA TYR A 147 -14.91 24.16 -6.58
C TYR A 147 -14.06 23.89 -7.84
N GLU A 148 -14.28 22.77 -8.52
CA GLU A 148 -13.56 22.44 -9.76
C GLU A 148 -14.01 23.31 -10.96
N LYS A 149 -15.23 23.87 -10.96
CA LYS A 149 -15.67 24.88 -11.94
C LYS A 149 -14.93 26.20 -11.70
N LEU A 150 -14.95 26.71 -10.46
CA LEU A 150 -14.22 27.91 -10.04
C LEU A 150 -12.70 27.79 -10.27
N LYS A 151 -12.11 26.63 -9.96
CA LYS A 151 -10.69 26.34 -10.21
C LYS A 151 -10.34 26.48 -11.69
N ARG A 152 -11.13 25.88 -12.61
CA ARG A 152 -10.93 26.03 -14.06
C ARG A 152 -11.22 27.44 -14.60
N GLU A 153 -11.96 28.26 -13.86
CA GLU A 153 -12.14 29.69 -14.17
C GLU A 153 -10.92 30.52 -13.73
N LEU A 154 -10.38 30.26 -12.54
CA LEU A 154 -9.16 30.89 -12.05
C LEU A 154 -7.94 30.48 -12.86
N GLU A 155 -7.80 29.20 -13.20
CA GLU A 155 -6.75 28.68 -14.08
C GLU A 155 -6.80 29.38 -15.46
N ARG A 156 -7.98 29.56 -16.06
CA ARG A 156 -8.12 30.30 -17.32
C ARG A 156 -7.72 31.77 -17.18
N LYS A 157 -8.20 32.45 -16.14
CA LYS A 157 -7.84 33.86 -15.87
C LYS A 157 -6.33 34.06 -15.67
N ILE A 158 -5.64 33.07 -15.07
CA ILE A 158 -4.18 33.08 -14.96
C ILE A 158 -3.54 33.00 -16.35
N HIS A 159 -3.94 32.05 -17.21
CA HIS A 159 -3.40 31.93 -18.57
C HIS A 159 -3.75 33.15 -19.45
N GLU A 160 -4.92 33.77 -19.25
CA GLU A 160 -5.34 35.01 -19.91
C GLU A 160 -4.41 36.17 -19.53
N VAL A 161 -4.19 36.41 -18.24
CA VAL A 161 -3.29 37.47 -17.72
C VAL A 161 -1.82 37.19 -18.04
N GLU A 162 -1.38 35.93 -18.03
CA GLU A 162 -0.03 35.54 -18.48
C GLU A 162 0.16 35.82 -19.97
N GLY A 163 -0.88 35.62 -20.79
CA GLY A 163 -0.91 35.97 -22.21
C GLY A 163 -0.85 37.49 -22.44
N GLU A 164 -1.65 38.27 -21.71
CA GLU A 164 -1.60 39.74 -21.74
C GLU A 164 -0.23 40.27 -21.32
N LEU A 165 0.36 39.72 -20.25
CA LEU A 165 1.70 40.09 -19.78
C LEU A 165 2.81 39.70 -20.79
N ALA A 166 2.65 38.60 -21.53
CA ALA A 166 3.56 38.24 -22.61
C ALA A 166 3.45 39.22 -23.79
N LEU A 167 2.22 39.61 -24.17
CA LEU A 167 1.99 40.62 -25.21
C LEU A 167 2.59 41.98 -24.81
N GLN A 168 2.34 42.47 -23.60
CA GLN A 168 2.93 43.73 -23.11
C GLN A 168 4.47 43.72 -23.12
N LYS A 169 5.09 42.57 -22.78
CA LYS A 169 6.55 42.40 -22.90
C LYS A 169 7.02 42.46 -24.34
N GLN A 170 6.27 41.87 -25.28
CA GLN A 170 6.57 41.85 -26.72
C GLN A 170 6.27 43.20 -27.41
N GLU A 171 5.34 43.99 -26.91
CA GLU A 171 5.08 45.35 -27.39
C GLU A 171 6.22 46.28 -26.97
N LEU A 172 6.56 46.30 -25.68
CA LEU A 172 7.68 47.08 -25.13
C LEU A 172 9.05 46.71 -25.75
N MET A 173 9.21 45.45 -26.18
CA MET A 173 10.35 44.95 -26.97
C MET A 173 10.47 45.65 -28.32
N VAL A 174 9.38 45.60 -29.11
CA VAL A 174 9.34 46.19 -30.45
C VAL A 174 9.45 47.71 -30.39
N GLU A 175 8.90 48.33 -29.34
CA GLU A 175 9.11 49.75 -29.03
C GLU A 175 10.59 50.05 -28.76
N PHE A 176 11.25 49.36 -27.81
CA PHE A 176 12.68 49.55 -27.54
C PHE A 176 13.55 49.31 -28.78
N ASP A 177 13.31 48.23 -29.55
CA ASP A 177 14.04 47.95 -30.78
C ASP A 177 13.81 49.02 -31.85
N SER A 178 12.60 49.59 -31.92
CA SER A 178 12.30 50.69 -32.85
C SER A 178 13.00 51.98 -32.44
N GLU A 179 13.03 52.30 -31.14
CA GLU A 179 13.68 53.48 -30.58
C GLU A 179 15.22 53.37 -30.65
N MET A 180 15.77 52.18 -30.45
CA MET A 180 17.19 51.89 -30.67
C MET A 180 17.56 52.09 -32.14
N ARG A 181 16.86 51.45 -33.08
CA ARG A 181 17.10 51.64 -34.53
C ARG A 181 16.90 53.09 -34.97
N ARG A 182 15.95 53.81 -34.38
CA ARG A 182 15.73 55.25 -34.63
C ARG A 182 16.93 56.08 -34.15
N ARG A 183 17.46 55.81 -32.96
CA ARG A 183 18.67 56.48 -32.43
C ARG A 183 19.92 56.13 -33.24
N GLU A 184 20.12 54.87 -33.60
CA GLU A 184 21.20 54.41 -34.48
C GLU A 184 21.15 55.12 -35.83
N HIS A 185 19.96 55.23 -36.43
CA HIS A 185 19.77 55.98 -37.67
C HIS A 185 20.04 57.49 -37.49
N GLU A 186 19.58 58.11 -36.40
CA GLU A 186 19.91 59.49 -36.09
C GLU A 186 21.42 59.73 -35.86
N PHE A 187 22.11 58.81 -35.20
CA PHE A 187 23.57 58.89 -35.03
C PHE A 187 24.29 58.70 -36.37
N THR A 188 23.81 57.80 -37.23
CA THR A 188 24.31 57.64 -38.60
C THR A 188 24.13 58.92 -39.40
N LEU A 189 22.93 59.52 -39.41
CA LEU A 189 22.66 60.80 -40.08
C LEU A 189 23.47 61.96 -39.49
N LYS A 190 23.75 61.97 -38.18
CA LYS A 190 24.64 62.97 -37.54
C LYS A 190 26.08 62.76 -37.97
N MET A 191 26.57 61.51 -38.04
CA MET A 191 27.91 61.17 -38.53
C MET A 191 28.07 61.50 -40.02
N ASP A 192 27.10 61.18 -40.87
CA ASP A 192 27.08 61.55 -42.29
C ASP A 192 27.01 63.07 -42.45
N GLY A 193 26.18 63.76 -41.67
CA GLY A 193 26.09 65.21 -41.67
C GLY A 193 27.42 65.87 -41.26
N MET A 194 28.06 65.38 -40.20
CA MET A 194 29.38 65.84 -39.76
C MET A 194 30.47 65.51 -40.79
N SER A 195 30.45 64.32 -41.40
CA SER A 195 31.36 63.90 -42.46
C SER A 195 31.24 64.80 -43.69
N ASN A 196 30.02 65.09 -44.15
CA ASN A 196 29.76 66.04 -45.23
C ASN A 196 30.22 67.46 -44.88
N VAL A 197 30.03 67.92 -43.63
CA VAL A 197 30.52 69.22 -43.17
C VAL A 197 32.05 69.26 -43.08
N VAL A 198 32.71 68.20 -42.61
CA VAL A 198 34.18 68.07 -42.60
C VAL A 198 34.71 68.06 -44.02
N LEU A 199 34.13 67.27 -44.93
CA LEU A 199 34.49 67.25 -46.35
C LEU A 199 34.30 68.63 -47.01
N ALA A 200 33.22 69.34 -46.70
CA ALA A 200 33.00 70.71 -47.19
C ALA A 200 34.05 71.70 -46.64
N HIS A 201 34.45 71.58 -45.37
CA HIS A 201 35.53 72.37 -44.80
C HIS A 201 36.90 71.98 -45.37
N GLU A 202 37.20 70.69 -45.56
CA GLU A 202 38.40 70.23 -46.26
C GLU A 202 38.46 70.77 -47.68
N LEU A 203 37.36 70.72 -48.43
CA LEU A 203 37.29 71.27 -49.78
C LEU A 203 37.46 72.78 -49.78
N LYS A 204 36.85 73.52 -48.83
CA LYS A 204 37.10 74.97 -48.71
C LYS A 204 38.49 75.29 -48.18
N VAL A 205 39.14 74.44 -47.37
CA VAL A 205 40.55 74.58 -46.97
C VAL A 205 41.48 74.26 -48.14
N LYS A 206 41.18 73.27 -48.98
CA LYS A 206 41.93 72.96 -50.20
C LYS A 206 41.78 74.09 -51.24
N LEU A 207 40.58 74.65 -51.38
CA LEU A 207 40.32 75.84 -52.19
C LEU A 207 41.02 77.08 -51.61
N LEU A 208 40.86 77.41 -50.32
CA LEU A 208 41.56 78.52 -49.66
C LEU A 208 43.07 78.37 -49.69
N SER A 209 43.60 77.15 -49.57
CA SER A 209 45.04 76.89 -49.69
C SER A 209 45.51 77.11 -51.12
N LYS A 210 44.68 76.81 -52.13
CA LYS A 210 44.98 77.09 -53.54
C LYS A 210 44.75 78.57 -53.91
N GLU A 211 43.78 79.24 -53.32
CA GLU A 211 43.57 80.70 -53.39
C GLU A 211 44.77 81.41 -52.75
N VAL A 212 45.20 80.99 -51.56
CA VAL A 212 46.40 81.49 -50.88
C VAL A 212 47.68 81.12 -51.61
N GLU A 213 47.79 79.95 -52.23
CA GLU A 213 49.00 79.59 -53.00
C GLU A 213 49.04 80.31 -54.35
N VAL A 214 47.90 80.58 -55.00
CA VAL A 214 47.82 81.49 -56.15
C VAL A 214 48.04 82.94 -55.72
N HIS A 215 47.64 83.35 -54.52
CA HIS A 215 48.00 84.67 -53.99
C HIS A 215 49.47 84.73 -53.55
N ARG A 216 50.10 83.64 -53.11
CA ARG A 216 51.56 83.56 -52.86
C ARG A 216 52.34 83.48 -54.15
N SER A 217 51.88 82.77 -55.17
CA SER A 217 52.51 82.75 -56.49
C SER A 217 52.33 84.11 -57.13
N ALA A 218 51.14 84.71 -57.13
CA ALA A 218 50.94 86.08 -57.61
C ALA A 218 51.66 87.13 -56.75
N GLN A 219 51.85 86.93 -55.44
CA GLN A 219 52.67 87.81 -54.59
C GLN A 219 54.16 87.56 -54.78
N ALA A 220 54.60 86.35 -55.12
CA ALA A 220 55.97 86.02 -55.46
C ALA A 220 56.30 86.49 -56.88
N GLU A 221 55.40 86.36 -57.83
CA GLU A 221 55.45 86.92 -59.18
C GLU A 221 55.33 88.44 -59.12
N ALA A 222 54.54 89.03 -58.22
CA ALA A 222 54.47 90.48 -58.02
C ALA A 222 55.63 91.01 -57.17
N PHE A 223 56.24 90.21 -56.28
CA PHE A 223 57.47 90.56 -55.56
C PHE A 223 58.71 90.29 -56.41
N GLU A 224 58.69 89.34 -57.33
CA GLU A 224 59.72 89.15 -58.35
C GLU A 224 59.52 90.13 -59.50
N ALA A 225 58.31 90.56 -59.84
CA ALA A 225 58.09 91.66 -60.77
C ALA A 225 58.36 93.02 -60.11
N LEU A 226 58.04 93.23 -58.83
CA LEU A 226 58.43 94.43 -58.08
C LEU A 226 59.94 94.41 -57.84
N GLN A 227 60.54 93.33 -57.34
CA GLN A 227 61.98 93.23 -57.16
C GLN A 227 62.72 93.15 -58.50
N ALA A 228 62.13 92.70 -59.59
CA ALA A 228 62.67 92.84 -60.95
C ALA A 228 62.28 94.16 -61.62
N ALA A 229 61.43 95.01 -61.01
CA ALA A 229 61.17 96.40 -61.38
C ALA A 229 61.89 97.40 -60.47
N GLU A 230 62.38 96.98 -59.30
CA GLU A 230 63.31 97.67 -58.41
C GLU A 230 64.72 97.29 -58.81
N LYS A 231 64.98 96.00 -59.08
CA LYS A 231 66.14 95.60 -59.87
C LYS A 231 66.02 96.18 -61.28
N ASN A 232 64.92 96.19 -62.04
CA ASN A 232 64.95 96.93 -63.33
C ASN A 232 64.92 98.45 -63.17
N THR A 233 64.43 99.10 -62.12
CA THR A 233 64.63 100.57 -62.02
C THR A 233 66.06 100.85 -61.63
N HIS A 234 66.63 100.19 -60.63
CA HIS A 234 68.03 100.39 -60.24
C HIS A 234 69.06 99.82 -61.23
N LEU A 235 68.70 98.75 -61.98
CA LEU A 235 69.42 98.18 -63.12
C LEU A 235 69.00 98.83 -64.43
N MET A 236 68.01 99.72 -64.53
CA MET A 236 67.85 100.63 -65.69
C MET A 236 68.40 102.02 -65.39
N GLU A 237 68.56 102.44 -64.13
CA GLU A 237 69.47 103.52 -63.76
C GLU A 237 70.92 103.09 -64.01
N LYS A 238 71.29 101.90 -63.52
CA LYS A 238 72.59 101.31 -63.83
C LYS A 238 72.67 100.89 -65.29
N ASN A 239 71.66 100.32 -65.96
CA ASN A 239 71.73 100.05 -67.41
C ASN A 239 71.48 101.27 -68.28
N ILE A 240 71.03 102.44 -67.82
CA ILE A 240 71.20 103.67 -68.59
C ILE A 240 72.70 103.95 -68.54
N LYS A 241 73.25 104.18 -67.34
CA LYS A 241 74.67 104.47 -67.07
C LYS A 241 75.65 103.31 -67.33
N ARG A 242 75.19 102.22 -67.94
CA ARG A 242 75.98 101.01 -68.25
C ARG A 242 75.51 100.28 -69.51
N LYS A 243 74.33 100.50 -70.10
CA LYS A 243 74.15 100.21 -71.55
C LYS A 243 74.83 101.30 -72.38
N GLU A 244 74.96 102.52 -71.85
CA GLU A 244 75.85 103.55 -72.39
C GLU A 244 77.31 103.09 -72.55
N TRP A 245 77.75 102.07 -71.79
CA TRP A 245 79.13 101.57 -71.78
C TRP A 245 79.26 100.07 -72.16
N GLU A 246 78.48 99.18 -71.56
CA GLU A 246 78.49 97.73 -71.78
C GLU A 246 77.56 97.20 -72.90
N VAL A 247 76.84 98.07 -73.65
CA VAL A 247 76.33 97.64 -74.99
C VAL A 247 77.49 97.31 -75.92
N LYS A 248 78.68 97.88 -75.68
CA LYS A 248 79.89 97.59 -76.42
C LYS A 248 80.54 96.27 -75.97
N ASP A 249 80.64 96.03 -74.65
CA ASP A 249 81.51 94.97 -74.12
C ASP A 249 80.80 93.70 -73.62
N VAL A 250 79.52 93.76 -73.20
CA VAL A 250 78.87 92.66 -72.45
C VAL A 250 77.86 91.85 -73.27
N SER A 251 77.77 92.07 -74.58
CA SER A 251 77.27 91.04 -75.50
C SER A 251 78.17 89.80 -75.45
N VAL A 252 79.47 90.01 -75.72
CA VAL A 252 80.51 88.97 -75.85
C VAL A 252 80.65 88.09 -74.61
N VAL A 253 80.49 88.65 -73.40
CA VAL A 253 80.67 87.92 -72.13
C VAL A 253 79.41 87.15 -71.70
N LYS A 254 78.20 87.58 -72.14
CA LYS A 254 76.95 86.95 -71.69
C LYS A 254 76.73 85.57 -72.29
N ASP A 255 77.00 85.39 -73.59
CA ASP A 255 76.82 84.11 -74.28
C ASP A 255 77.70 83.00 -73.66
N ALA A 256 78.89 83.35 -73.17
CA ALA A 256 79.77 82.42 -72.44
C ALA A 256 79.24 82.04 -71.05
N ARG A 257 78.70 83.00 -70.29
CA ARG A 257 78.24 82.76 -68.91
C ARG A 257 76.85 82.10 -68.83
N ILE A 258 75.99 82.28 -69.84
CA ILE A 258 74.70 81.57 -69.94
C ILE A 258 74.95 80.06 -69.93
N LYS A 259 75.84 79.57 -70.81
CA LYS A 259 76.20 78.15 -70.94
C LYS A 259 76.73 77.53 -69.64
N GLU A 260 77.53 78.27 -68.88
CA GLU A 260 78.06 77.81 -67.58
C GLU A 260 77.00 77.71 -66.47
N LEU A 261 75.92 78.51 -66.57
CA LEU A 261 74.80 78.47 -65.64
C LEU A 261 73.78 77.37 -66.01
N GLU A 262 73.59 77.09 -67.30
CA GLU A 262 72.78 75.97 -67.79
C GLU A 262 73.27 74.62 -67.25
N ASP A 263 74.59 74.36 -67.29
CA ASP A 263 75.17 73.12 -66.76
C ASP A 263 75.11 73.04 -65.22
N LYS A 264 75.07 74.17 -64.51
CA LYS A 264 74.87 74.21 -63.06
C LYS A 264 73.40 74.00 -62.67
N LEU A 265 72.46 74.49 -63.47
CA LEU A 265 71.03 74.24 -63.31
C LEU A 265 70.73 72.73 -63.42
N ARG A 266 71.24 72.08 -64.48
CA ARG A 266 71.14 70.61 -64.67
C ARG A 266 71.67 69.81 -63.49
N LEU A 267 72.75 70.28 -62.86
CA LEU A 267 73.36 69.63 -61.70
C LEU A 267 72.48 69.73 -60.44
N MET A 268 71.80 70.86 -60.23
CA MET A 268 70.81 71.01 -59.16
C MET A 268 69.52 70.22 -59.42
N GLU A 269 69.00 70.23 -60.65
CA GLU A 269 67.84 69.38 -61.03
C GLU A 269 68.08 67.90 -60.72
N LEU A 270 69.30 67.42 -60.95
CA LEU A 270 69.71 66.04 -60.69
C LEU A 270 69.94 65.77 -59.19
N SER A 271 70.04 66.80 -58.36
CA SER A 271 69.98 66.69 -56.89
C SER A 271 68.51 66.62 -56.41
N CYS A 272 67.66 67.54 -56.86
CA CYS A 272 66.25 67.58 -56.48
C CYS A 272 65.52 66.26 -56.81
N LYS A 273 65.79 65.67 -57.99
CA LYS A 273 65.24 64.36 -58.38
C LYS A 273 65.64 63.22 -57.43
N LYS A 274 66.85 63.26 -56.83
CA LYS A 274 67.29 62.27 -55.83
C LYS A 274 66.58 62.45 -54.49
N GLU A 275 66.28 63.69 -54.10
CA GLU A 275 65.52 63.98 -52.87
C GLU A 275 64.04 63.61 -53.03
N GLU A 276 63.45 63.85 -54.20
CA GLU A 276 62.13 63.36 -54.58
C GLU A 276 62.06 61.82 -54.56
N GLU A 277 63.05 61.13 -55.14
CA GLU A 277 63.19 59.67 -55.03
C GLU A 277 63.30 59.18 -53.58
N LEU A 278 64.00 59.90 -52.70
CA LEU A 278 64.15 59.55 -51.29
C LEU A 278 62.85 59.79 -50.50
N PHE A 279 62.09 60.83 -50.82
CA PHE A 279 60.75 61.05 -50.25
C PHE A 279 59.79 59.95 -50.70
N ASN A 280 59.77 59.61 -51.99
CA ASN A 280 58.95 58.53 -52.54
C ASN A 280 59.30 57.17 -51.92
N LYS A 281 60.59 56.87 -51.70
CA LYS A 281 61.03 55.66 -50.97
C LYS A 281 60.50 55.64 -49.53
N LYS A 282 60.68 56.73 -48.76
CA LYS A 282 60.13 56.85 -47.39
C LYS A 282 58.60 56.70 -47.35
N HIS A 283 57.90 57.24 -48.34
CA HIS A 283 56.44 57.08 -48.41
C HIS A 283 56.08 55.60 -48.66
N GLN A 284 56.74 54.93 -49.61
CA GLN A 284 56.61 53.49 -49.87
C GLN A 284 56.98 52.62 -48.65
N ASP A 285 57.90 53.07 -47.79
CA ASP A 285 58.26 52.36 -46.55
C ASP A 285 57.13 52.45 -45.51
N LEU A 286 56.53 53.63 -45.32
CA LEU A 286 55.34 53.80 -44.48
C LEU A 286 54.14 53.02 -45.03
N ASP A 287 53.97 53.02 -46.35
CA ASP A 287 52.92 52.31 -47.08
C ASP A 287 53.09 50.78 -46.99
N ARG A 288 54.32 50.28 -46.82
CA ARG A 288 54.61 48.88 -46.50
C ARG A 288 54.33 48.57 -45.04
N PHE A 289 54.80 49.40 -44.12
CA PHE A 289 54.55 49.22 -42.68
C PHE A 289 53.05 49.23 -42.34
N ALA A 290 52.24 50.07 -43.00
CA ALA A 290 50.79 50.05 -42.89
C ALA A 290 50.20 48.69 -43.29
N ARG A 291 50.56 48.16 -44.46
CA ARG A 291 50.10 46.84 -44.94
C ARG A 291 50.61 45.68 -44.09
N GLU A 292 51.81 45.79 -43.53
CA GLU A 292 52.34 44.84 -42.54
C GLU A 292 51.55 44.87 -41.22
N LYS A 293 51.04 46.04 -40.80
CA LYS A 293 50.14 46.15 -39.64
C LYS A 293 48.73 45.67 -39.95
N GLU A 294 48.20 45.94 -41.13
CA GLU A 294 46.90 45.42 -41.60
C GLU A 294 46.92 43.89 -41.68
N SER A 295 47.96 43.28 -42.26
CA SER A 295 48.10 41.83 -42.32
C SER A 295 48.39 41.18 -40.96
N GLN A 296 49.12 41.84 -40.06
CA GLN A 296 49.23 41.40 -38.66
C GLN A 296 47.86 41.43 -37.95
N LEU A 297 47.04 42.46 -38.17
CA LEU A 297 45.68 42.52 -37.63
C LEU A 297 44.77 41.45 -38.25
N GLU A 298 44.88 41.19 -39.56
CA GLU A 298 44.06 40.17 -40.21
C GLU A 298 44.41 38.76 -39.73
N THR A 299 45.70 38.41 -39.62
CA THR A 299 46.11 37.11 -39.05
C THR A 299 45.67 36.92 -37.58
N ILE A 300 45.58 38.00 -36.80
CA ILE A 300 44.99 37.98 -35.44
C ILE A 300 43.47 37.75 -35.49
N LYS A 301 42.74 38.40 -36.41
CA LYS A 301 41.30 38.14 -36.62
C LYS A 301 41.04 36.72 -37.09
N GLU A 302 41.82 36.21 -38.03
CA GLU A 302 41.74 34.84 -38.55
C GLU A 302 41.95 33.83 -37.41
N ALA A 303 43.01 34.00 -36.62
CA ALA A 303 43.27 33.16 -35.44
C ALA A 303 42.14 33.22 -34.40
N HIS A 304 41.56 34.40 -34.14
CA HIS A 304 40.42 34.54 -33.23
C HIS A 304 39.13 33.92 -33.80
N ALA A 305 38.92 34.01 -35.12
CA ALA A 305 37.84 33.33 -35.81
C ALA A 305 38.04 31.80 -35.88
N GLU A 306 39.28 31.31 -35.80
CA GLU A 306 39.59 29.89 -35.59
C GLU A 306 39.31 29.44 -34.17
N GLN A 307 39.69 30.23 -33.16
CA GLN A 307 39.34 29.95 -31.77
C GLN A 307 37.82 29.92 -31.54
N ILE A 308 37.05 30.84 -32.14
CA ILE A 308 35.57 30.79 -32.10
C ILE A 308 35.07 29.50 -32.77
N ARG A 309 35.51 29.18 -34.00
CA ARG A 309 35.11 27.94 -34.69
C ARG A 309 35.48 26.68 -33.92
N GLU A 310 36.62 26.67 -33.22
CA GLU A 310 37.05 25.55 -32.38
C GLU A 310 36.18 25.40 -31.12
N MET A 311 35.79 26.51 -30.48
CA MET A 311 34.88 26.49 -29.33
C MET A 311 33.45 26.12 -29.75
N GLU A 312 32.98 26.54 -30.92
CA GLU A 312 31.72 26.07 -31.52
C GLU A 312 31.77 24.58 -31.87
N ASN A 313 32.91 24.07 -32.38
CA ASN A 313 33.11 22.64 -32.62
C ASN A 313 33.00 21.86 -31.29
N LYS A 314 33.75 22.27 -30.27
CA LYS A 314 33.69 21.68 -28.92
C LYS A 314 32.28 21.74 -28.31
N HIS A 315 31.55 22.83 -28.51
CA HIS A 315 30.17 22.94 -28.06
C HIS A 315 29.25 21.94 -28.77
N ARG A 316 29.35 21.81 -30.10
CA ARG A 316 28.59 20.84 -30.90
C ARG A 316 28.97 19.39 -30.56
N GLU A 317 30.24 19.10 -30.30
CA GLU A 317 30.71 17.79 -29.83
C GLU A 317 30.17 17.46 -28.44
N LEU A 318 30.22 18.41 -27.50
CA LEU A 318 29.64 18.25 -26.16
C LEU A 318 28.11 18.09 -26.21
N GLN A 319 27.41 18.82 -27.08
CA GLN A 319 25.97 18.65 -27.30
C GLN A 319 25.67 17.25 -27.84
N MET A 320 26.38 16.79 -28.88
CA MET A 320 26.21 15.44 -29.42
C MET A 320 26.50 14.36 -28.37
N ASN A 321 27.51 14.55 -27.52
CA ASN A 321 27.82 13.64 -26.42
C ASN A 321 26.76 13.64 -25.31
N LEU A 322 26.10 14.78 -25.05
CA LEU A 322 24.93 14.83 -24.16
C LEU A 322 23.73 14.09 -24.78
N GLU A 323 23.45 14.33 -26.06
CA GLU A 323 22.36 13.65 -26.78
C GLU A 323 22.56 12.12 -26.84
N THR A 324 23.79 11.63 -27.06
CA THR A 324 24.08 10.18 -27.01
C THR A 324 23.95 9.62 -25.60
N LEU A 325 24.49 10.28 -24.58
CA LEU A 325 24.34 9.87 -23.18
C LEU A 325 22.87 9.85 -22.72
N GLU A 326 22.04 10.80 -23.17
CA GLU A 326 20.60 10.75 -22.91
C GLU A 326 19.92 9.58 -23.65
N MET A 327 20.30 9.28 -24.89
CA MET A 327 19.77 8.12 -25.61
C MET A 327 20.19 6.80 -24.94
N GLU A 328 21.42 6.70 -24.45
CA GLU A 328 21.90 5.54 -23.69
C GLU A 328 21.19 5.41 -22.35
N LYS A 329 21.01 6.51 -21.60
CA LYS A 329 20.18 6.54 -20.40
C LYS A 329 18.77 6.02 -20.69
N ARG A 330 18.08 6.55 -21.72
CA ARG A 330 16.72 6.12 -22.10
C ARG A 330 16.67 4.64 -22.51
N ARG A 331 17.70 4.12 -23.19
CA ARG A 331 17.83 2.68 -23.51
C ARG A 331 18.00 1.85 -22.24
N MET A 332 18.83 2.28 -21.29
CA MET A 332 19.03 1.58 -20.02
C MET A 332 17.77 1.61 -19.14
N GLU A 333 17.07 2.74 -19.07
CA GLU A 333 15.76 2.86 -18.41
C GLU A 333 14.72 1.92 -19.04
N TRP A 334 14.70 1.80 -20.38
CA TRP A 334 13.83 0.87 -21.09
C TRP A 334 14.20 -0.60 -20.84
N ASN A 335 15.49 -0.95 -20.89
CA ASN A 335 15.98 -2.29 -20.58
C ASN A 335 15.68 -2.69 -19.11
N ILE A 336 15.76 -1.74 -18.17
CA ILE A 336 15.38 -1.94 -16.76
C ILE A 336 13.87 -2.11 -16.63
N SER A 337 13.07 -1.32 -17.36
CA SER A 337 11.61 -1.51 -17.47
C SER A 337 11.25 -2.91 -17.94
N ASP A 338 11.93 -3.41 -18.97
CA ASP A 338 11.53 -4.65 -19.65
C ASP A 338 12.04 -5.89 -18.89
N THR A 339 13.24 -5.84 -18.31
CA THR A 339 13.67 -6.85 -17.34
C THR A 339 12.83 -6.84 -16.05
N LEU A 340 12.30 -5.69 -15.62
CA LEU A 340 11.34 -5.63 -14.52
C LEU A 340 10.01 -6.31 -14.90
N LYS A 341 9.52 -6.14 -16.14
CA LYS A 341 8.33 -6.86 -16.65
C LYS A 341 8.59 -8.36 -16.70
N GLU A 342 9.74 -8.82 -17.23
CA GLU A 342 10.11 -10.23 -17.23
C GLU A 342 10.14 -10.82 -15.81
N LYS A 343 10.62 -10.05 -14.82
CA LYS A 343 10.60 -10.47 -13.40
C LYS A 343 9.20 -10.47 -12.81
N GLN A 344 8.34 -9.52 -13.18
CA GLN A 344 6.94 -9.52 -12.78
C GLN A 344 6.18 -10.71 -13.38
N GLU A 345 6.39 -11.02 -14.66
CA GLU A 345 5.86 -12.24 -15.29
C GLU A 345 6.38 -13.52 -14.64
N GLN A 346 7.66 -13.57 -14.23
CA GLN A 346 8.23 -14.70 -13.49
C GLN A 346 7.58 -14.85 -12.10
N ILE A 347 7.31 -13.74 -11.41
CA ILE A 347 6.57 -13.73 -10.14
C ILE A 347 5.12 -14.19 -10.34
N GLU A 348 4.46 -13.80 -11.44
CA GLU A 348 3.10 -14.22 -11.76
C GLU A 348 3.01 -15.70 -12.13
N LYS A 349 3.97 -16.22 -12.91
CA LYS A 349 4.11 -17.67 -13.19
C LYS A 349 4.33 -18.46 -11.90
N LEU A 350 5.24 -18.02 -11.03
CA LEU A 350 5.47 -18.65 -9.72
C LEU A 350 4.24 -18.57 -8.79
N ARG A 351 3.40 -17.53 -8.90
CA ARG A 351 2.12 -17.45 -8.18
C ARG A 351 1.11 -18.45 -8.72
N THR A 352 0.95 -18.58 -10.04
CA THR A 352 0.02 -19.56 -10.62
C THR A 352 0.49 -20.99 -10.39
N GLU A 353 1.80 -21.26 -10.39
CA GLU A 353 2.37 -22.55 -9.96
C GLU A 353 2.10 -22.83 -8.49
N LEU A 354 2.29 -21.85 -7.60
CA LEU A 354 1.98 -21.97 -6.17
C LEU A 354 0.50 -22.22 -5.92
N ASP A 355 -0.41 -21.56 -6.64
CA ASP A 355 -1.86 -21.71 -6.49
C ASP A 355 -2.37 -23.02 -7.13
N LEU A 356 -1.73 -23.51 -8.20
CA LEU A 356 -1.93 -24.87 -8.72
C LEU A 356 -1.45 -25.93 -7.72
N VAL A 357 -0.31 -25.72 -7.06
CA VAL A 357 0.20 -26.63 -6.01
C VAL A 357 -0.72 -26.60 -4.79
N LYS A 358 -1.19 -25.44 -4.33
CA LYS A 358 -2.20 -25.32 -3.25
C LYS A 358 -3.46 -26.10 -3.59
N SER A 359 -4.10 -25.81 -4.74
CA SER A 359 -5.32 -26.50 -5.15
C SER A 359 -5.11 -28.01 -5.37
N GLY A 360 -3.91 -28.43 -5.74
CA GLY A 360 -3.48 -29.84 -5.72
C GLY A 360 -3.43 -30.44 -4.31
N TRP A 361 -2.84 -29.75 -3.34
CA TRP A 361 -2.85 -30.16 -1.92
C TRP A 361 -4.26 -30.15 -1.33
N ASP A 362 -5.07 -29.12 -1.58
CA ASP A 362 -6.47 -29.04 -1.14
C ASP A 362 -7.30 -30.20 -1.72
N SER A 363 -7.05 -30.57 -2.98
CA SER A 363 -7.66 -31.75 -3.61
C SER A 363 -7.19 -33.07 -2.99
N GLN A 364 -5.92 -33.18 -2.59
CA GLN A 364 -5.41 -34.35 -1.86
C GLN A 364 -5.98 -34.44 -0.44
N ILE A 365 -6.10 -33.31 0.27
CA ILE A 365 -6.73 -33.22 1.59
C ILE A 365 -8.23 -33.59 1.50
N ALA A 366 -8.93 -33.12 0.47
CA ALA A 366 -10.31 -33.50 0.20
C ALA A 366 -10.45 -35.01 -0.06
N GLU A 367 -9.60 -35.60 -0.91
CA GLU A 367 -9.59 -37.04 -1.18
C GLU A 367 -9.20 -37.89 0.05
N GLU A 368 -8.22 -37.47 0.86
CA GLU A 368 -7.89 -38.20 2.11
C GLU A 368 -8.97 -38.05 3.18
N SER A 369 -9.65 -36.89 3.29
CA SER A 369 -10.82 -36.75 4.17
C SER A 369 -11.95 -37.67 3.73
N LYS A 370 -12.21 -37.78 2.42
CA LYS A 370 -13.19 -38.69 1.82
C LYS A 370 -12.81 -40.17 1.98
N ARG A 371 -11.52 -40.51 1.90
CA ARG A 371 -11.00 -41.86 2.21
C ARG A 371 -11.08 -42.18 3.70
N THR A 372 -10.90 -41.19 4.57
CA THR A 372 -11.07 -41.33 6.02
C THR A 372 -12.53 -41.61 6.34
N VAL A 373 -13.47 -40.78 5.87
CA VAL A 373 -14.91 -41.03 6.01
C VAL A 373 -15.32 -42.39 5.41
N ALA A 374 -14.79 -42.79 4.26
CA ALA A 374 -15.07 -44.12 3.69
C ALA A 374 -14.54 -45.28 4.56
N LYS A 375 -13.34 -45.13 5.16
CA LYS A 375 -12.80 -46.09 6.14
C LYS A 375 -13.64 -46.10 7.42
N ASP A 376 -14.08 -44.95 7.92
CA ASP A 376 -14.91 -44.85 9.12
C ASP A 376 -16.29 -45.48 8.91
N MET A 377 -16.92 -45.27 7.74
CA MET A 377 -18.15 -45.97 7.34
C MET A 377 -17.93 -47.48 7.21
N GLN A 378 -16.76 -47.91 6.71
CA GLN A 378 -16.40 -49.33 6.67
C GLN A 378 -16.22 -49.90 8.10
N ILE A 379 -15.50 -49.21 8.97
CA ILE A 379 -15.28 -49.59 10.38
C ILE A 379 -16.62 -49.66 11.13
N GLN A 380 -17.52 -48.70 10.92
CA GLN A 380 -18.88 -48.75 11.47
C GLN A 380 -19.63 -49.97 10.93
N SER A 381 -19.60 -50.23 9.62
CA SER A 381 -20.27 -51.42 9.03
C SER A 381 -19.72 -52.75 9.55
N LEU A 382 -18.42 -52.81 9.89
CA LEU A 382 -17.76 -53.96 10.50
C LEU A 382 -18.09 -54.06 12.00
N THR A 383 -18.24 -52.94 12.71
CA THR A 383 -18.70 -52.89 14.11
C THR A 383 -20.17 -53.32 14.22
N ASP A 384 -21.00 -52.93 13.25
CA ASP A 384 -22.39 -53.35 13.10
C ASP A 384 -22.51 -54.83 12.73
N GLN A 385 -21.48 -55.44 12.12
CA GLN A 385 -21.40 -56.89 11.88
C GLN A 385 -20.89 -57.61 13.13
N GLU A 386 -19.86 -57.09 13.79
CA GLU A 386 -19.28 -57.67 15.00
C GLU A 386 -20.30 -57.68 16.15
N THR A 387 -21.12 -56.63 16.30
CA THR A 387 -22.22 -56.60 17.27
C THR A 387 -23.34 -57.59 16.96
N LYS A 388 -23.68 -57.81 15.68
CA LYS A 388 -24.61 -58.87 15.26
C LYS A 388 -24.04 -60.26 15.57
N LEU A 389 -22.78 -60.53 15.19
CA LEU A 389 -22.09 -61.78 15.49
C LEU A 389 -21.93 -62.03 17.00
N LYS A 390 -21.70 -60.97 17.80
CA LYS A 390 -21.72 -61.05 19.28
C LYS A 390 -23.12 -61.43 19.79
N ALA A 391 -24.19 -60.88 19.25
CA ALA A 391 -25.56 -61.23 19.63
C ALA A 391 -25.93 -62.67 19.22
N GLU A 392 -25.52 -63.11 18.03
CA GLU A 392 -25.66 -64.51 17.59
C GLU A 392 -24.85 -65.47 18.46
N LEU A 393 -23.62 -65.12 18.82
CA LEU A 393 -22.77 -65.90 19.72
C LEU A 393 -23.34 -65.96 21.16
N VAL A 394 -24.02 -64.92 21.63
CA VAL A 394 -24.80 -64.95 22.88
C VAL A 394 -25.98 -65.92 22.75
N ARG A 395 -26.76 -65.87 21.66
CA ARG A 395 -27.83 -66.86 21.41
C ARG A 395 -27.28 -68.28 21.37
N TYR A 396 -26.19 -68.54 20.64
CA TYR A 396 -25.58 -69.88 20.61
C TYR A 396 -25.07 -70.34 22.00
N LYS A 397 -24.62 -69.42 22.87
CA LYS A 397 -24.32 -69.75 24.28
C LYS A 397 -25.58 -70.10 25.06
N GLU A 398 -26.64 -69.30 24.95
CA GLU A 398 -27.94 -69.58 25.59
C GLU A 398 -28.50 -70.93 25.14
N ASP A 399 -28.41 -71.24 23.84
CA ASP A 399 -28.80 -72.51 23.22
C ASP A 399 -27.98 -73.68 23.76
N VAL A 400 -26.64 -73.57 23.74
CA VAL A 400 -25.73 -74.55 24.34
C VAL A 400 -26.03 -74.76 25.82
N ASP A 401 -26.34 -73.71 26.58
CA ASP A 401 -26.66 -73.83 28.00
C ASP A 401 -28.08 -74.39 28.22
N ARG A 402 -29.04 -74.20 27.30
CA ARG A 402 -30.32 -74.91 27.30
C ARG A 402 -30.10 -76.40 27.04
N TYR A 403 -29.26 -76.77 26.08
CA TYR A 403 -28.91 -78.17 25.82
C TYR A 403 -28.15 -78.81 26.99
N LYS A 404 -27.17 -78.12 27.61
CA LYS A 404 -26.51 -78.61 28.85
C LYS A 404 -27.52 -78.88 29.96
N ARG A 405 -28.49 -77.98 30.17
CA ARG A 405 -29.56 -78.17 31.17
C ARG A 405 -30.46 -79.36 30.82
N GLN A 406 -30.84 -79.52 29.55
CA GLN A 406 -31.60 -80.69 29.09
C GLN A 406 -30.83 -82.00 29.30
N VAL A 407 -29.53 -82.04 28.97
CA VAL A 407 -28.66 -83.20 29.16
C VAL A 407 -28.43 -83.48 30.64
N SER A 408 -28.27 -82.47 31.50
CA SER A 408 -28.15 -82.64 32.95
C SER A 408 -29.42 -83.26 33.54
N LEU A 409 -30.60 -82.74 33.16
CA LEU A 409 -31.89 -83.31 33.55
C LEU A 409 -32.14 -84.70 32.94
N ALA A 410 -31.53 -85.04 31.80
CA ALA A 410 -31.58 -86.39 31.23
C ALA A 410 -30.69 -87.36 32.04
N LEU A 411 -29.46 -86.94 32.37
CA LEU A 411 -28.51 -87.68 33.20
C LEU A 411 -29.03 -87.90 34.64
N GLU A 412 -29.77 -86.95 35.21
CA GLU A 412 -30.45 -87.11 36.50
C GLU A 412 -31.56 -88.16 36.43
N ARG A 413 -32.35 -88.18 35.35
CA ARG A 413 -33.36 -89.24 35.12
C ARG A 413 -32.70 -90.59 34.87
N GLU A 414 -31.62 -90.64 34.09
CA GLU A 414 -30.84 -91.86 33.83
C GLU A 414 -30.26 -92.43 35.12
N LYS A 415 -29.62 -91.61 35.97
CA LYS A 415 -29.16 -92.01 37.30
C LYS A 415 -30.30 -92.50 38.19
N GLY A 416 -31.46 -91.86 38.15
CA GLY A 416 -32.65 -92.33 38.87
C GLY A 416 -33.15 -93.69 38.37
N LEU A 417 -33.12 -93.94 37.06
CA LEU A 417 -33.46 -95.22 36.44
C LEU A 417 -32.41 -96.30 36.73
N GLU A 418 -31.11 -95.95 36.76
CA GLU A 418 -30.02 -96.85 37.12
C GLU A 418 -30.11 -97.24 38.61
N GLN A 419 -30.36 -96.28 39.50
CA GLN A 419 -30.63 -96.56 40.92
C GLN A 419 -31.87 -97.45 41.09
N ALA A 420 -32.96 -97.18 40.36
CA ALA A 420 -34.16 -98.02 40.39
C ALA A 420 -33.90 -99.43 39.82
N LYS A 421 -33.06 -99.56 38.79
CA LYS A 421 -32.62 -100.86 38.24
C LYS A 421 -31.80 -101.63 39.27
N VAL A 422 -30.77 -101.02 39.86
CA VAL A 422 -29.93 -101.64 40.89
C VAL A 422 -30.77 -102.04 42.11
N GLN A 423 -31.74 -101.23 42.52
CA GLN A 423 -32.69 -101.59 43.57
C GLN A 423 -33.56 -102.80 43.18
N ALA A 424 -34.06 -102.85 41.94
CA ALA A 424 -34.83 -103.98 41.43
C ALA A 424 -34.00 -105.26 41.30
N ASP A 425 -32.73 -105.16 40.87
CA ASP A 425 -31.78 -106.26 40.81
C ASP A 425 -31.48 -106.81 42.22
N LEU A 426 -31.25 -105.92 43.21
CA LEU A 426 -31.05 -106.28 44.62
C LEU A 426 -32.29 -106.90 45.27
N ASP A 427 -33.49 -106.40 44.95
CA ASP A 427 -34.74 -106.96 45.47
C ASP A 427 -35.13 -108.26 44.75
N TRP A 428 -34.69 -108.48 43.51
CA TRP A 428 -34.76 -109.79 42.85
C TRP A 428 -33.77 -110.77 43.48
N GLN A 429 -32.52 -110.35 43.74
CA GLN A 429 -31.52 -111.17 44.44
C GLN A 429 -32.02 -111.62 45.82
N LYS A 430 -32.56 -110.71 46.65
CA LYS A 430 -33.17 -111.08 47.94
C LYS A 430 -34.29 -112.10 47.77
N ARG A 431 -35.22 -111.89 46.82
CA ARG A 431 -36.31 -112.84 46.53
C ARG A 431 -35.81 -114.19 46.04
N TYR A 432 -34.71 -114.22 45.30
CA TYR A 432 -34.06 -115.45 44.85
C TYR A 432 -33.39 -116.17 46.02
N GLU A 433 -32.56 -115.47 46.81
CA GLU A 433 -31.97 -116.02 48.03
C GLU A 433 -33.04 -116.52 49.01
N ASP A 434 -34.15 -115.81 49.17
CA ASP A 434 -35.26 -116.21 50.02
C ASP A 434 -36.01 -117.42 49.43
N ALA A 435 -36.20 -117.49 48.11
CA ALA A 435 -36.73 -118.68 47.45
C ALA A 435 -35.78 -119.89 47.60
N GLU A 436 -34.47 -119.66 47.51
CA GLU A 436 -33.43 -120.67 47.69
C GLU A 436 -33.37 -121.15 49.15
N ARG A 437 -33.37 -120.24 50.13
CA ARG A 437 -33.52 -120.53 51.58
C ARG A 437 -34.79 -121.34 51.84
N ASN A 438 -35.94 -120.93 51.29
CA ASN A 438 -37.20 -121.67 51.42
C ASN A 438 -37.15 -123.04 50.73
N GLN A 439 -36.37 -123.21 49.66
CA GLN A 439 -36.18 -124.51 49.02
C GLN A 439 -35.20 -125.40 49.80
N TYR A 440 -34.14 -124.84 50.39
CA TYR A 440 -33.28 -125.56 51.32
C TYR A 440 -34.06 -126.00 52.56
N LEU A 441 -34.88 -125.14 53.16
CA LEU A 441 -35.75 -125.50 54.28
C LEU A 441 -36.71 -126.65 53.90
N LYS A 442 -37.39 -126.58 52.76
CA LYS A 442 -38.25 -127.70 52.28
C LYS A 442 -37.46 -128.98 51.98
N ASN A 443 -36.24 -128.85 51.42
CA ASN A 443 -35.37 -129.99 51.17
C ASN A 443 -34.89 -130.60 52.50
N GLU A 444 -34.65 -129.77 53.53
CA GLU A 444 -34.23 -130.19 54.86
C GLU A 444 -35.39 -130.82 55.63
N GLU A 445 -36.59 -130.24 55.62
CA GLU A 445 -37.84 -130.83 56.09
C GLU A 445 -38.08 -132.20 55.42
N LEU A 446 -37.86 -132.30 54.11
CA LEU A 446 -37.96 -133.55 53.36
C LEU A 446 -36.86 -134.55 53.76
N ILE A 447 -35.62 -134.13 53.97
CA ILE A 447 -34.52 -135.00 54.44
C ILE A 447 -34.80 -135.47 55.87
N GLN A 448 -35.27 -134.60 56.75
CA GLN A 448 -35.67 -134.95 58.13
C GLN A 448 -36.87 -135.92 58.10
N GLY A 449 -37.87 -135.68 57.27
CA GLY A 449 -39.03 -136.57 57.08
C GLY A 449 -38.66 -137.94 56.48
N LEU A 450 -37.79 -137.98 55.47
CA LEU A 450 -37.26 -139.21 54.89
C LEU A 450 -36.35 -139.95 55.87
N THR A 451 -35.59 -139.24 56.71
CA THR A 451 -34.76 -139.83 57.77
C THR A 451 -35.64 -140.42 58.87
N ALA A 452 -36.65 -139.69 59.34
CA ALA A 452 -37.62 -140.20 60.29
C ALA A 452 -38.39 -141.42 59.76
N ALA A 453 -38.83 -141.41 58.49
CA ALA A 453 -39.47 -142.55 57.85
C ALA A 453 -38.51 -143.74 57.66
N LYS A 454 -37.25 -143.50 57.28
CA LYS A 454 -36.20 -144.51 57.23
C LYS A 454 -35.95 -145.13 58.61
N ASP A 455 -35.91 -144.32 59.66
CA ASP A 455 -35.62 -144.78 61.02
C ASP A 455 -36.84 -145.46 61.67
N GLU A 456 -38.06 -145.07 61.31
CA GLU A 456 -39.29 -145.81 61.63
C GLU A 456 -39.32 -147.18 60.92
N ILE A 457 -38.93 -147.24 59.64
CA ILE A 457 -38.78 -148.48 58.89
C ILE A 457 -37.63 -149.34 59.46
N ALA A 458 -36.52 -148.74 59.88
CA ALA A 458 -35.42 -149.44 60.54
C ALA A 458 -35.83 -149.98 61.91
N ALA A 459 -36.64 -149.26 62.68
CA ALA A 459 -37.22 -149.74 63.93
C ALA A 459 -38.19 -150.92 63.69
N LYS A 460 -39.03 -150.85 62.64
CA LYS A 460 -39.89 -151.98 62.22
C LYS A 460 -39.08 -153.17 61.72
N LEU A 461 -37.97 -152.94 61.03
CA LEU A 461 -37.02 -153.98 60.59
C LEU A 461 -36.32 -154.63 61.78
N GLN A 462 -35.88 -153.84 62.77
CA GLN A 462 -35.30 -154.38 64.01
C GLN A 462 -36.33 -155.17 64.82
N ALA A 463 -37.58 -154.71 64.91
CA ALA A 463 -38.65 -155.45 65.57
C ALA A 463 -38.92 -156.80 64.87
N THR A 464 -39.05 -156.82 63.54
CA THR A 464 -39.26 -158.05 62.77
C THR A 464 -38.03 -158.96 62.75
N GLU A 465 -36.81 -158.43 62.81
CA GLU A 465 -35.60 -159.22 63.08
C GLU A 465 -35.62 -159.85 64.48
N GLN A 466 -36.10 -159.12 65.50
CA GLN A 466 -36.22 -159.63 66.87
C GLN A 466 -37.24 -160.77 66.94
N GLU A 467 -38.38 -160.61 66.27
CA GLU A 467 -39.41 -161.65 66.10
C GLU A 467 -38.86 -162.87 65.34
N LEU A 468 -38.10 -162.66 64.26
CA LEU A 468 -37.47 -163.73 63.49
C LEU A 468 -36.44 -164.51 64.32
N LYS A 469 -35.61 -163.82 65.11
CA LYS A 469 -34.64 -164.43 66.05
C LYS A 469 -35.36 -165.25 67.13
N ASN A 470 -36.49 -164.75 67.65
CA ASN A 470 -37.33 -165.49 68.60
C ASN A 470 -37.96 -166.75 67.96
N ALA A 471 -38.44 -166.67 66.72
CA ALA A 471 -38.99 -167.82 66.00
C ALA A 471 -37.91 -168.89 65.70
N ASP A 472 -36.72 -168.48 65.29
CA ASP A 472 -35.59 -169.37 65.00
C ASP A 472 -35.07 -170.10 66.26
N LEU A 473 -35.15 -169.48 67.44
CA LEU A 473 -34.89 -170.15 68.73
C LEU A 473 -35.92 -171.26 69.03
N VAL A 474 -37.22 -171.01 68.77
CA VAL A 474 -38.28 -172.02 68.97
C VAL A 474 -38.10 -173.22 68.03
N VAL A 475 -37.75 -172.97 66.76
CA VAL A 475 -37.47 -174.04 65.79
C VAL A 475 -36.30 -174.93 66.25
N LYS A 476 -35.23 -174.33 66.79
CA LYS A 476 -34.05 -175.04 67.28
C LYS A 476 -34.34 -175.94 68.50
N GLY A 477 -35.27 -175.54 69.37
CA GLY A 477 -35.75 -176.41 70.46
C GLY A 477 -36.42 -177.69 69.92
N VAL A 478 -37.41 -177.51 69.04
CA VAL A 478 -38.21 -178.63 68.49
C VAL A 478 -37.36 -179.60 67.66
N THR A 479 -36.30 -179.15 66.98
CA THR A 479 -35.43 -180.09 66.25
C THR A 479 -34.61 -181.01 67.15
N LEU A 480 -34.23 -180.57 68.37
CA LEU A 480 -33.42 -181.38 69.28
C LEU A 480 -34.24 -182.53 69.90
N GLU A 481 -35.48 -182.26 70.30
CA GLU A 481 -36.40 -183.29 70.83
C GLU A 481 -36.74 -184.34 69.76
N ARG A 482 -36.96 -183.89 68.52
CA ARG A 482 -37.18 -184.77 67.36
C ARG A 482 -36.01 -185.73 67.15
N ASP A 483 -34.78 -185.22 67.15
CA ASP A 483 -33.61 -185.99 66.73
C ASP A 483 -33.09 -186.96 67.78
N HIS A 484 -33.42 -186.76 69.06
CA HIS A 484 -33.17 -187.77 70.09
C HIS A 484 -34.06 -189.02 69.89
N LEU A 485 -35.35 -188.83 69.56
CA LEU A 485 -36.30 -189.93 69.31
C LEU A 485 -36.09 -190.65 67.97
N LEU A 486 -35.58 -189.96 66.94
CA LEU A 486 -35.34 -190.56 65.63
C LEU A 486 -34.17 -191.55 65.60
N SER A 487 -33.32 -191.60 66.63
CA SER A 487 -32.29 -192.63 66.80
C SER A 487 -32.85 -194.07 66.87
N VAL A 488 -34.13 -194.23 67.23
CA VAL A 488 -34.79 -195.53 67.38
C VAL A 488 -35.58 -195.96 66.13
N ILE A 489 -36.11 -195.03 65.32
CA ILE A 489 -37.01 -195.36 64.19
C ILE A 489 -36.82 -194.47 62.94
N ARG A 490 -35.81 -194.75 62.09
CA ARG A 490 -35.73 -194.46 60.61
C ARG A 490 -34.39 -194.93 60.03
N ARG A 491 -34.20 -195.31 58.75
CA ARG A 491 -35.11 -195.67 57.64
C ARG A 491 -35.91 -194.50 56.88
N GLN A 492 -35.30 -193.52 56.06
CA GLN A 492 -35.74 -192.79 54.71
C GLN A 492 -35.73 -191.08 54.37
N SER A 493 -34.79 -190.16 53.65
CA SER A 493 -34.82 -188.59 52.98
C SER A 493 -33.57 -187.46 52.43
N ALA A 494 -33.57 -186.25 51.53
CA ALA A 494 -32.56 -184.92 51.20
C ALA A 494 -32.54 -183.65 49.94
N LYS A 495 -31.79 -182.36 49.81
CA LYS A 495 -31.43 -181.19 48.61
C LYS A 495 -30.70 -179.60 48.80
N THR A 496 -30.25 -178.38 48.07
CA THR A 496 -29.80 -177.47 46.71
C THR A 496 -29.23 -175.80 46.61
N PRO A 497 -28.66 -174.95 45.51
CA PRO A 497 -27.87 -173.48 45.36
C PRO A 497 -27.80 -172.22 44.12
N GLY A 498 -26.98 -170.98 43.99
CA GLY A 498 -26.74 -169.73 42.88
C GLY A 498 -25.66 -168.35 42.98
N GLY A 499 -25.19 -167.12 42.27
CA GLY A 499 -25.09 -166.02 41.01
C GLY A 499 -24.16 -164.52 40.90
N SER A 500 -23.89 -163.53 39.82
CA SER A 500 -23.04 -162.07 39.64
C SER A 500 -22.96 -161.00 38.27
N GLN A 501 -22.32 -159.76 37.71
CA GLN A 501 -21.41 -158.35 37.74
C GLN A 501 -21.25 -157.26 36.37
N GLY A 502 -20.62 -155.99 35.88
CA GLY A 502 -19.79 -154.55 36.02
C GLY A 502 -19.20 -153.46 34.76
N PRO A 503 -18.72 -152.06 34.76
CA PRO A 503 -18.32 -150.89 33.62
C PRO A 503 -17.24 -149.51 33.63
N ASP A 504 -16.88 -148.52 32.58
CA ASP A 504 -15.94 -147.12 32.46
C ASP A 504 -15.73 -146.08 31.07
N LEU A 505 -15.02 -144.86 30.55
CA LEU A 505 -14.27 -143.37 30.64
C LEU A 505 -13.85 -142.41 29.24
N THR A 506 -13.15 -141.18 28.76
CA THR A 506 -12.31 -139.72 28.86
C THR A 506 -12.00 -138.71 27.49
N GLU A 507 -11.32 -137.49 27.01
CA GLU A 507 -10.52 -136.03 27.11
C GLU A 507 -10.37 -134.99 25.74
N ALA A 508 -9.65 -133.82 25.21
CA ALA A 508 -8.56 -132.57 25.25
C ALA A 508 -8.50 -131.36 24.01
N LYS A 509 -7.70 -130.23 23.51
CA LYS A 509 -6.69 -128.94 23.68
C LYS A 509 -6.13 -128.05 22.30
N VAL A 510 -5.37 -126.86 21.89
CA VAL A 510 -4.85 -125.28 21.99
C VAL A 510 -3.90 -124.61 20.71
N PHE A 511 -3.24 -123.40 20.20
CA PHE A 511 -2.69 -121.83 20.24
C PHE A 511 -2.20 -121.03 18.80
N LEU A 512 -1.49 -119.85 18.29
CA LEU A 512 -0.79 -118.37 18.40
C LEU A 512 -0.34 -117.53 16.98
N SER A 513 0.44 -116.38 16.50
CA SER A 513 1.31 -115.01 16.72
C SER A 513 1.93 -113.99 15.49
N ASP A 514 2.51 -112.67 15.64
CA ASP A 514 3.64 -111.68 14.95
C ASP A 514 3.75 -110.49 13.73
N GLU A 515 4.70 -109.38 13.67
CA GLU A 515 5.39 -108.41 12.53
C GLU A 515 5.83 -106.76 12.60
N ILE A 516 6.67 -105.96 11.72
CA ILE A 516 7.23 -104.42 11.80
C ILE A 516 7.62 -103.18 10.66
N GLN A 517 8.86 -102.51 10.34
CA GLN A 517 9.29 -100.94 10.04
C GLN A 517 10.18 -100.24 8.76
N LYS A 518 10.48 -98.83 8.52
CA LYS A 518 11.40 -98.06 7.45
C LYS A 518 11.80 -96.46 7.31
N LEU A 519 11.33 -95.42 8.07
CA LEU A 519 11.15 -93.99 7.60
C LEU A 519 12.25 -92.86 7.73
N GLN A 520 13.49 -93.12 8.12
CA GLN A 520 14.46 -92.03 8.47
C GLN A 520 15.27 -91.41 7.31
N GLN A 521 15.16 -91.94 6.08
CA GLN A 521 16.08 -91.58 4.97
C GLN A 521 15.58 -90.45 4.06
N GLU A 522 14.27 -90.15 4.02
CA GLU A 522 13.69 -89.16 3.10
C GLU A 522 13.94 -87.69 3.53
N ASN A 523 14.08 -87.45 4.84
CA ASN A 523 14.31 -86.13 5.44
C ASN A 523 15.64 -85.46 5.04
N GLY A 524 16.56 -86.19 4.41
CA GLY A 524 17.82 -85.61 3.92
C GLY A 524 17.69 -84.74 2.65
N SER A 525 16.60 -84.89 1.90
CA SER A 525 16.45 -84.27 0.56
C SER A 525 16.11 -82.77 0.61
N LEU A 526 15.32 -82.33 1.60
CA LEU A 526 14.76 -80.97 1.64
C LEU A 526 15.76 -79.88 2.05
N HIS A 527 16.87 -80.24 2.72
CA HIS A 527 17.92 -79.26 3.06
C HIS A 527 18.72 -78.77 1.84
N ASN A 528 18.76 -79.54 0.74
CA ASN A 528 19.53 -79.17 -0.46
C ASN A 528 18.87 -78.07 -1.34
N ILE A 529 17.65 -77.64 -1.01
CA ILE A 529 17.01 -76.47 -1.65
C ILE A 529 17.36 -75.18 -0.87
N ILE A 530 17.57 -75.29 0.45
CA ILE A 530 18.02 -74.17 1.29
C ILE A 530 19.47 -73.77 0.97
N THR A 531 20.27 -74.69 0.41
CA THR A 531 21.61 -74.39 -0.13
C THR A 531 21.63 -73.73 -1.51
N MET A 532 20.48 -73.59 -2.20
CA MET A 532 20.40 -72.80 -3.44
C MET A 532 20.18 -71.30 -3.17
N MET A 533 19.26 -70.94 -2.28
CA MET A 533 18.94 -69.52 -2.02
C MET A 533 20.02 -68.73 -1.27
N LYS A 534 21.04 -69.40 -0.72
CA LYS A 534 22.28 -68.75 -0.26
C LYS A 534 23.36 -68.62 -1.34
N LYS A 535 23.18 -69.26 -2.50
CA LYS A 535 24.21 -69.31 -3.56
C LYS A 535 24.06 -68.18 -4.59
N GLU A 536 22.86 -67.65 -4.79
CA GLU A 536 22.62 -66.48 -5.67
C GLU A 536 22.85 -65.12 -4.95
N MET A 537 22.85 -65.10 -3.61
CA MET A 537 23.06 -63.92 -2.78
C MET A 537 24.51 -63.78 -2.23
N GLU A 538 25.42 -64.63 -2.69
CA GLU A 538 26.84 -64.62 -2.28
C GLU A 538 27.81 -64.49 -3.49
N GLU A 539 27.29 -64.49 -4.74
CA GLU A 539 28.07 -64.37 -5.98
C GLU A 539 28.12 -62.94 -6.59
N LEU A 540 27.58 -61.93 -5.91
CA LEU A 540 27.68 -60.50 -6.30
C LEU A 540 28.28 -59.59 -5.21
N ARG A 541 28.89 -60.15 -4.16
CA ARG A 541 29.38 -59.37 -3.01
C ARG A 541 30.91 -59.24 -2.88
N GLU A 542 31.69 -60.14 -3.47
CA GLU A 542 33.16 -60.15 -3.36
C GLU A 542 33.86 -60.66 -4.65
N GLN A 543 34.09 -59.75 -5.62
CA GLN A 543 35.23 -59.80 -6.56
C GLN A 543 35.31 -58.57 -7.48
N PHE A 544 36.04 -57.54 -7.02
CA PHE A 544 36.94 -56.63 -7.77
C PHE A 544 37.22 -55.39 -6.87
N LEU A 545 38.08 -55.46 -5.86
CA LEU A 545 39.56 -55.58 -5.83
C LEU A 545 40.34 -54.25 -5.90
N ALA A 546 41.29 -54.16 -4.95
CA ALA A 546 42.58 -53.46 -4.98
C ALA A 546 42.67 -51.94 -4.74
N ASN A 547 43.62 -51.59 -3.84
CA ASN A 547 44.21 -50.26 -3.67
C ASN A 547 45.50 -50.14 -4.57
N PRO A 548 46.51 -49.30 -4.27
CA PRO A 548 46.92 -48.19 -5.14
C PRO A 548 48.30 -48.41 -5.82
N PRO A 549 48.80 -47.41 -6.56
CA PRO A 549 50.10 -46.82 -6.19
C PRO A 549 50.08 -45.27 -6.34
N SER A 550 50.89 -44.45 -5.65
CA SER A 550 52.37 -44.30 -5.72
C SER A 550 52.92 -44.16 -7.16
N GLY A 551 53.68 -43.14 -7.53
CA GLY A 551 54.17 -41.95 -6.81
C GLY A 551 55.29 -41.27 -7.61
N ARG A 552 56.04 -40.34 -6.97
CA ARG A 552 57.18 -39.56 -7.52
C ARG A 552 56.82 -38.45 -8.54
N SER A 553 57.52 -37.32 -8.59
CA SER A 553 58.58 -36.78 -7.70
C SER A 553 58.75 -35.27 -7.92
N GLN A 554 59.33 -34.57 -6.92
CA GLN A 554 60.33 -33.45 -6.99
C GLN A 554 60.17 -32.34 -8.06
N GLU A 555 60.49 -31.05 -7.84
CA GLU A 555 61.40 -30.32 -6.91
C GLU A 555 61.02 -28.81 -7.06
N ASP A 556 61.39 -27.82 -6.23
CA ASP A 556 62.12 -27.75 -4.97
C ASP A 556 61.79 -26.40 -4.23
N ASN A 557 62.38 -26.17 -3.05
CA ASN A 557 62.85 -24.89 -2.47
C ASN A 557 62.43 -23.55 -3.14
N LYS A 558 61.99 -22.48 -2.42
CA LYS A 558 62.49 -21.96 -1.13
C LYS A 558 61.54 -20.91 -0.48
N VAL A 559 61.81 -20.55 0.78
CA VAL A 559 61.08 -19.54 1.61
C VAL A 559 62.09 -18.47 2.14
N PRO A 560 61.68 -17.51 2.99
CA PRO A 560 61.40 -16.07 2.76
C PRO A 560 62.73 -15.23 2.68
N PRO A 561 63.12 -14.26 3.56
CA PRO A 561 62.50 -13.05 4.19
C PRO A 561 63.03 -11.70 3.58
N LYS A 562 62.41 -10.51 3.66
CA LYS A 562 61.80 -9.65 4.73
C LYS A 562 62.78 -8.61 5.35
N VAL A 563 62.29 -7.36 5.50
CA VAL A 563 62.73 -6.21 6.37
C VAL A 563 63.86 -5.25 5.91
N HIS A 564 63.65 -3.97 6.24
CA HIS A 564 64.54 -2.77 6.23
C HIS A 564 64.71 -2.04 4.88
N GLY A 565 64.66 -0.70 4.81
CA GLY A 565 64.32 0.30 5.85
C GLY A 565 64.73 1.72 5.43
N SER A 566 64.16 2.77 6.07
CA SER A 566 64.44 4.23 5.89
C SER A 566 64.29 4.79 4.45
N GLY A 567 63.74 5.98 4.22
CA GLY A 567 63.30 7.04 5.13
C GLY A 567 63.95 8.38 4.75
N ASP A 568 63.14 9.30 4.22
CA ASP A 568 63.35 10.74 3.97
C ASP A 568 64.62 11.25 3.25
N THR A 569 64.47 12.38 2.53
CA THR A 569 65.33 13.60 2.62
C THR A 569 65.15 14.50 1.38
N LEU A 570 64.42 15.62 1.57
CA LEU A 570 64.53 16.94 0.88
C LEU A 570 64.31 17.00 -0.67
N ILE A 571 63.67 17.99 -1.32
CA ILE A 571 63.44 19.45 -1.09
C ILE A 571 64.72 20.28 -1.35
N PRO A 572 64.71 21.53 -1.88
CA PRO A 572 63.89 22.14 -2.95
C PRO A 572 64.75 22.70 -4.12
N GLU A 573 64.16 23.00 -5.29
CA GLU A 573 64.80 23.97 -6.22
C GLU A 573 63.86 24.70 -7.21
N TYR A 574 62.57 24.33 -7.31
CA TYR A 574 61.63 24.96 -8.25
C TYR A 574 60.90 26.21 -7.70
N VAL A 575 60.79 26.34 -6.37
CA VAL A 575 60.00 27.40 -5.72
C VAL A 575 60.77 28.72 -5.61
N THR A 576 62.08 28.66 -5.36
CA THR A 576 62.95 29.84 -5.17
C THR A 576 63.20 30.65 -6.44
N SER A 577 63.02 30.07 -7.63
CA SER A 577 63.24 30.78 -8.90
C SER A 577 62.12 31.76 -9.27
N LEU A 578 60.88 31.49 -8.86
CA LEU A 578 59.70 32.26 -9.30
C LEU A 578 59.37 33.47 -8.41
N GLU A 579 59.87 33.49 -7.17
CA GLU A 579 59.57 34.57 -6.22
C GLU A 579 60.52 35.79 -6.35
N GLU A 580 61.76 35.59 -6.84
CA GLU A 580 62.73 36.68 -6.99
C GLU A 580 62.43 37.61 -8.18
N GLU A 581 61.97 37.08 -9.32
CA GLU A 581 61.73 37.85 -10.55
C GLU A 581 60.59 38.88 -10.35
N VAL A 582 59.54 38.50 -9.60
CA VAL A 582 58.39 39.36 -9.26
C VAL A 582 58.79 40.55 -8.35
N GLN A 583 59.86 40.43 -7.56
CA GLN A 583 60.33 41.51 -6.68
C GLN A 583 61.30 42.50 -7.34
N GLN A 584 61.77 42.23 -8.57
CA GLN A 584 62.64 43.17 -9.30
C GLN A 584 61.83 44.14 -10.17
N LEU A 585 60.77 43.67 -10.83
CA LEU A 585 59.91 44.51 -11.68
C LEU A 585 59.17 45.60 -10.88
N LYS A 586 58.73 45.32 -9.65
CA LYS A 586 58.00 46.29 -8.80
C LYS A 586 58.82 47.47 -8.28
N ARG A 587 60.16 47.48 -8.44
CA ARG A 587 61.01 48.62 -8.02
C ARG A 587 61.21 49.67 -9.11
N LYS A 588 61.35 49.27 -10.39
CA LYS A 588 61.69 50.21 -11.49
C LYS A 588 60.59 51.22 -11.84
N CYS A 589 59.33 50.94 -11.54
CA CYS A 589 58.22 51.83 -11.90
C CYS A 589 58.05 53.07 -11.01
N ARG A 590 58.84 53.22 -9.93
CA ARG A 590 58.71 54.36 -9.00
C ARG A 590 59.72 55.50 -9.19
N GLU A 591 60.76 55.29 -10.01
CA GLU A 591 61.87 56.26 -10.17
C GLU A 591 61.72 57.18 -11.39
N GLN A 592 60.60 57.10 -12.12
CA GLN A 592 60.39 57.84 -13.38
C GLN A 592 59.27 58.90 -13.34
N GLU A 593 58.40 58.89 -12.32
CA GLU A 593 57.33 59.89 -12.18
C GLU A 593 57.85 61.23 -11.63
N GLU A 594 58.98 61.21 -10.90
CA GLU A 594 59.50 62.34 -10.10
C GLU A 594 60.37 63.35 -10.89
N GLN A 595 60.43 63.26 -12.23
CA GLN A 595 61.41 64.01 -13.06
C GLN A 595 60.83 64.97 -14.12
N LEU A 596 59.51 65.22 -14.15
CA LEU A 596 58.87 65.96 -15.26
C LEU A 596 58.05 67.21 -14.91
N GLU A 597 57.89 67.59 -13.64
CA GLU A 597 56.91 68.62 -13.23
C GLU A 597 57.43 70.08 -13.20
N GLU A 598 58.74 70.31 -13.36
CA GLU A 598 59.40 71.56 -12.91
C GLU A 598 59.57 72.69 -13.97
N ALA A 599 59.10 72.53 -15.21
CA ALA A 599 59.73 73.23 -16.35
C ALA A 599 59.02 74.45 -17.01
N VAL A 600 57.75 74.79 -16.75
CA VAL A 600 56.97 75.70 -17.66
C VAL A 600 56.10 76.79 -16.99
N LYS A 601 56.69 77.94 -16.59
CA LYS A 601 55.94 79.16 -16.16
C LYS A 601 56.64 80.51 -16.47
N ALA A 602 56.46 81.07 -17.68
CA ALA A 602 56.61 82.51 -18.05
C ALA A 602 56.34 82.72 -19.57
N ALA A 603 56.01 83.89 -20.14
CA ALA A 603 55.29 85.11 -19.72
C ALA A 603 55.04 86.00 -20.99
N THR A 604 54.07 86.93 -21.01
CA THR A 604 53.74 87.75 -22.23
C THR A 604 53.13 89.12 -21.92
N LYS A 605 53.50 90.21 -22.65
CA LYS A 605 52.81 91.53 -22.66
C LYS A 605 53.34 92.54 -23.71
N VAL A 606 52.48 93.43 -24.24
CA VAL A 606 52.79 94.63 -25.09
C VAL A 606 51.71 95.73 -24.87
N PRO A 607 52.01 97.06 -24.94
CA PRO A 607 51.05 98.18 -24.74
C PRO A 607 50.70 99.01 -26.02
N ALA A 608 49.99 100.15 -25.87
CA ALA A 608 49.26 100.91 -26.92
C ALA A 608 49.54 102.46 -26.97
N PRO A 609 49.06 103.23 -27.99
CA PRO A 609 49.49 104.63 -28.27
C PRO A 609 48.44 105.77 -28.04
N LEU A 610 48.86 107.05 -28.18
CA LEU A 610 48.03 108.29 -28.05
C LEU A 610 48.44 109.44 -29.05
N PRO A 611 47.67 110.55 -29.23
CA PRO A 611 47.62 111.33 -30.50
C PRO A 611 47.63 112.90 -30.44
N GLY A 612 47.71 113.57 -31.61
CA GLY A 612 46.79 114.68 -31.98
C GLY A 612 47.30 116.09 -32.42
N LEU A 613 46.51 116.76 -33.29
CA LEU A 613 46.33 118.22 -33.52
C LEU A 613 47.40 119.01 -34.37
N PRO A 614 47.14 120.26 -34.87
CA PRO A 614 46.03 120.64 -35.79
C PRO A 614 46.33 121.78 -36.84
N VAL A 615 45.37 122.10 -37.75
CA VAL A 615 45.23 123.36 -38.58
C VAL A 615 46.34 123.57 -39.67
N ALA A 616 46.19 124.22 -40.85
CA ALA A 616 45.19 125.14 -41.45
C ALA A 616 44.83 124.78 -42.94
N PRO A 617 43.92 125.50 -43.63
CA PRO A 617 43.32 125.03 -44.88
C PRO A 617 43.77 125.75 -46.17
N GLU A 618 44.49 125.05 -47.07
CA GLU A 618 44.56 125.46 -48.49
C GLU A 618 45.00 124.30 -49.41
N ASN A 619 44.06 123.40 -49.76
CA ASN A 619 44.24 122.46 -50.89
C ASN A 619 42.95 121.68 -51.23
N ALA A 620 42.49 121.74 -52.48
CA ALA A 620 41.36 120.92 -52.95
C ALA A 620 41.71 119.42 -52.98
N PHE A 621 42.96 119.08 -53.32
CA PHE A 621 43.48 117.70 -53.22
C PHE A 621 43.41 117.17 -51.80
N LEU A 622 43.81 117.97 -50.81
CA LEU A 622 43.77 117.56 -49.41
C LEU A 622 42.34 117.43 -48.89
N GLN A 623 41.40 118.29 -49.29
CA GLN A 623 39.98 118.11 -48.97
C GLN A 623 39.39 116.84 -49.63
N ASN A 624 39.77 116.51 -50.86
CA ASN A 624 39.26 115.31 -51.53
C ASN A 624 39.91 114.03 -50.98
N HIS A 625 41.17 114.09 -50.56
CA HIS A 625 41.83 113.01 -49.82
C HIS A 625 41.22 112.84 -48.43
N ILE A 626 41.01 113.92 -47.67
CA ILE A 626 40.33 113.87 -46.36
C ILE A 626 38.89 113.39 -46.52
N ARG A 627 38.18 113.71 -47.61
CA ARG A 627 36.85 113.18 -47.93
C ARG A 627 36.90 111.67 -48.15
N THR A 628 37.72 111.19 -49.07
CA THR A 628 37.86 109.75 -49.35
C THR A 628 38.43 108.96 -48.16
N LEU A 629 39.28 109.57 -47.33
CA LEU A 629 39.73 109.01 -46.06
C LEU A 629 38.60 108.96 -45.03
N ASN A 630 37.74 109.98 -44.94
CA ASN A 630 36.56 109.97 -44.07
C ASN A 630 35.44 109.05 -44.58
N GLU A 631 35.32 108.82 -45.88
CA GLU A 631 34.40 107.87 -46.50
C GLU A 631 34.88 106.42 -46.26
N THR A 632 36.17 106.14 -46.38
CA THR A 632 36.76 104.83 -46.04
C THR A 632 36.77 104.58 -44.52
N ILE A 633 37.13 105.57 -43.70
CA ILE A 633 36.97 105.49 -42.24
C ILE A 633 35.48 105.38 -41.85
N GLY A 634 34.57 106.00 -42.61
CA GLY A 634 33.12 105.87 -42.47
C GLY A 634 32.64 104.45 -42.77
N GLY A 635 33.09 103.87 -43.89
CA GLY A 635 32.88 102.48 -44.26
C GLY A 635 33.40 101.52 -43.20
N LEU A 636 34.67 101.65 -42.79
CA LEU A 636 35.27 100.84 -41.72
C LEU A 636 34.57 101.01 -40.37
N ARG A 637 34.00 102.18 -40.07
CA ARG A 637 33.15 102.39 -38.88
C ARG A 637 31.79 101.70 -39.03
N ALA A 638 31.16 101.75 -40.22
CA ALA A 638 29.91 101.05 -40.49
C ALA A 638 30.09 99.53 -40.47
N GLU A 639 31.19 99.01 -41.04
CA GLU A 639 31.59 97.60 -40.95
C GLU A 639 31.91 97.20 -39.51
N LYS A 640 32.62 98.04 -38.74
CA LYS A 640 32.84 97.79 -37.30
C LYS A 640 31.53 97.76 -36.50
N VAL A 641 30.56 98.60 -36.81
CA VAL A 641 29.23 98.58 -36.17
C VAL A 641 28.45 97.34 -36.61
N SER A 642 28.48 96.98 -37.88
CA SER A 642 27.83 95.78 -38.44
C SER A 642 28.40 94.48 -37.84
N THR A 643 29.72 94.32 -37.87
CA THR A 643 30.43 93.18 -37.26
C THR A 643 30.26 93.13 -35.74
N SER A 644 30.24 94.28 -35.05
CA SER A 644 29.92 94.33 -33.62
C SER A 644 28.47 93.95 -33.31
N ALA A 645 27.51 94.31 -34.17
CA ALA A 645 26.11 93.89 -34.03
C ALA A 645 25.93 92.39 -34.32
N VAL A 646 26.65 91.85 -35.30
CA VAL A 646 26.72 90.40 -35.58
C VAL A 646 27.36 89.66 -34.39
N LEU A 647 28.49 90.14 -33.86
CA LEU A 647 29.12 89.59 -32.66
C LEU A 647 28.14 89.58 -31.47
N ARG A 648 27.48 90.70 -31.16
CA ARG A 648 26.44 90.74 -30.10
C ARG A 648 25.29 89.77 -30.34
N LYS A 649 24.90 89.52 -31.60
CA LYS A 649 23.90 88.50 -31.94
C LYS A 649 24.41 87.08 -31.69
N HIS A 650 25.70 86.82 -31.93
CA HIS A 650 26.33 85.55 -31.57
C HIS A 650 26.52 85.39 -30.06
N GLU A 651 26.98 86.43 -29.35
CA GLU A 651 27.08 86.48 -27.88
C GLU A 651 25.72 86.19 -27.22
N ALA A 652 24.65 86.87 -27.66
CA ALA A 652 23.30 86.62 -27.17
C ALA A 652 22.80 85.20 -27.50
N ARG A 653 23.19 84.63 -28.64
CA ARG A 653 22.88 83.23 -28.98
C ARG A 653 23.66 82.24 -28.12
N VAL A 654 24.92 82.52 -27.80
CA VAL A 654 25.75 81.70 -26.89
C VAL A 654 25.15 81.73 -25.50
N VAL A 655 24.86 82.91 -24.93
CA VAL A 655 24.20 83.02 -23.61
C VAL A 655 22.85 82.29 -23.56
N HIS A 656 22.07 82.32 -24.64
CA HIS A 656 20.82 81.54 -24.71
C HIS A 656 21.06 80.01 -24.80
N LEU A 657 22.06 79.57 -25.57
CA LEU A 657 22.46 78.16 -25.64
C LEU A 657 23.01 77.67 -24.28
N ASP A 658 23.85 78.45 -23.62
CA ASP A 658 24.38 78.17 -22.28
C ASP A 658 23.26 78.12 -21.23
N SER A 659 22.25 78.99 -21.34
CA SER A 659 21.04 78.94 -20.51
C SER A 659 20.23 77.65 -20.75
N MET A 660 20.11 77.19 -21.99
CA MET A 660 19.42 75.92 -22.30
C MET A 660 20.25 74.70 -21.87
N LEU A 661 21.58 74.73 -22.02
CA LEU A 661 22.48 73.70 -21.50
C LEU A 661 22.43 73.65 -19.97
N SER A 662 22.36 74.80 -19.30
CA SER A 662 22.16 74.89 -17.84
C SER A 662 20.80 74.33 -17.42
N GLN A 663 19.74 74.60 -18.17
CA GLN A 663 18.41 74.06 -17.90
C GLN A 663 18.36 72.53 -18.11
N VAL A 664 18.91 72.01 -19.21
CA VAL A 664 18.95 70.57 -19.51
C VAL A 664 19.84 69.82 -18.52
N THR A 665 20.99 70.38 -18.14
CA THR A 665 21.83 69.77 -17.08
C THR A 665 21.15 69.83 -15.71
N GLN A 666 20.45 70.91 -15.36
CA GLN A 666 19.66 70.97 -14.12
C GLN A 666 18.53 69.92 -14.12
N GLN A 667 17.82 69.75 -15.24
CA GLN A 667 16.80 68.71 -15.39
C GLN A 667 17.39 67.30 -15.31
N ALA A 668 18.58 67.06 -15.88
CA ALA A 668 19.27 65.78 -15.75
C ALA A 668 19.66 65.48 -14.28
N HIS A 669 20.16 66.47 -13.53
CA HIS A 669 20.43 66.31 -12.10
C HIS A 669 19.15 66.10 -11.29
N GLN A 670 18.05 66.78 -11.61
CA GLN A 670 16.75 66.54 -10.98
C GLN A 670 16.26 65.11 -11.22
N LYS A 671 16.33 64.60 -12.46
CA LYS A 671 15.96 63.21 -12.77
C LYS A 671 16.90 62.17 -12.17
N GLN A 672 18.18 62.49 -12.00
CA GLN A 672 19.11 61.64 -11.25
C GLN A 672 18.71 61.56 -9.77
N VAL A 673 18.38 62.70 -9.13
CA VAL A 673 17.93 62.72 -7.72
C VAL A 673 16.58 62.00 -7.53
N GLU A 674 15.62 62.17 -8.45
CA GLU A 674 14.37 61.40 -8.45
C GLU A 674 14.64 59.89 -8.56
N TYR A 675 15.55 59.48 -9.46
CA TYR A 675 15.94 58.09 -9.64
C TYR A 675 16.63 57.50 -8.40
N ASP A 676 17.56 58.25 -7.79
CA ASP A 676 18.28 57.83 -6.58
C ASP A 676 17.35 57.76 -5.36
N GLN A 677 16.35 58.64 -5.26
CA GLN A 677 15.29 58.55 -4.25
C GLN A 677 14.42 57.30 -4.47
N LEU A 678 13.96 57.03 -5.70
CA LEU A 678 13.18 55.83 -6.02
C LEU A 678 13.97 54.54 -5.79
N GLN A 679 15.27 54.53 -6.11
CA GLN A 679 16.21 53.45 -5.75
C GLN A 679 16.26 53.24 -4.23
N PHE A 680 16.38 54.30 -3.44
CA PHE A 680 16.43 54.23 -1.98
C PHE A 680 15.11 53.73 -1.38
N GLU A 681 13.97 54.22 -1.86
CA GLU A 681 12.63 53.79 -1.45
C GLU A 681 12.39 52.32 -1.79
N MET A 682 12.68 51.89 -3.03
CA MET A 682 12.58 50.48 -3.44
C MET A 682 13.51 49.58 -2.61
N ARG A 683 14.75 50.01 -2.34
CA ARG A 683 15.70 49.27 -1.50
C ARG A 683 15.21 49.15 -0.05
N ASN A 684 14.52 50.16 0.48
CA ASN A 684 13.93 50.10 1.83
C ASN A 684 12.66 49.25 1.85
N GLN A 685 11.78 49.34 0.86
CA GLN A 685 10.64 48.41 0.71
C GLN A 685 11.11 46.95 0.62
N ALA A 686 12.22 46.68 -0.10
CA ALA A 686 12.82 45.35 -0.16
C ALA A 686 13.35 44.88 1.21
N LYS A 687 14.00 45.76 2.00
CA LYS A 687 14.37 45.45 3.39
C LYS A 687 13.16 45.12 4.25
N HIS A 688 12.10 45.93 4.18
CA HIS A 688 10.87 45.72 4.96
C HIS A 688 10.21 44.38 4.60
N LYS A 689 9.99 44.10 3.31
CA LYS A 689 9.46 42.81 2.83
C LYS A 689 10.34 41.63 3.24
N ASN A 690 11.68 41.77 3.19
CA ASN A 690 12.59 40.73 3.67
C ASN A 690 12.51 40.52 5.19
N SER A 691 12.33 41.58 6.00
CA SER A 691 12.13 41.46 7.45
C SER A 691 10.77 40.86 7.81
N GLU A 692 9.73 41.16 7.04
CA GLU A 692 8.40 40.54 7.17
C GLU A 692 8.49 39.05 6.83
N ILE A 693 9.08 38.67 5.69
CA ILE A 693 9.34 37.28 5.28
C ILE A 693 10.17 36.54 6.35
N ALA A 694 11.18 37.18 6.96
CA ALA A 694 11.94 36.58 8.05
C ALA A 694 11.05 36.31 9.29
N SER A 695 10.27 37.29 9.73
CA SER A 695 9.35 37.12 10.87
C SER A 695 8.25 36.09 10.61
N LEU A 696 7.78 35.97 9.37
CA LEU A 696 6.82 34.95 8.95
C LEU A 696 7.44 33.56 8.92
N ARG A 697 8.70 33.42 8.47
CA ARG A 697 9.46 32.16 8.54
C ARG A 697 9.73 31.73 9.98
N GLU A 698 10.12 32.66 10.85
CA GLU A 698 10.27 32.40 12.29
C GLU A 698 8.94 31.96 12.92
N ARG A 699 7.84 32.62 12.58
CA ARG A 699 6.49 32.23 13.03
C ARG A 699 6.07 30.85 12.51
N VAL A 700 6.39 30.51 11.26
CA VAL A 700 6.15 29.17 10.71
C VAL A 700 6.97 28.13 11.44
N ALA A 701 8.28 28.33 11.65
CA ALA A 701 9.13 27.41 12.40
C ALA A 701 8.64 27.20 13.86
N ASN A 702 8.18 28.26 14.53
CA ASN A 702 7.60 28.17 15.87
C ASN A 702 6.25 27.40 15.87
N LEU A 703 5.42 27.54 14.83
CA LEU A 703 4.19 26.76 14.68
C LEU A 703 4.47 25.30 14.31
N GLU A 704 5.49 25.03 13.50
CA GLU A 704 5.96 23.68 13.18
C GLU A 704 6.50 22.98 14.44
N LEU A 705 7.27 23.68 15.27
CA LEU A 705 7.72 23.18 16.58
C LEU A 705 6.53 22.80 17.46
N GLN A 706 5.56 23.70 17.65
CA GLN A 706 4.32 23.43 18.41
C GLN A 706 3.51 22.27 17.83
N LEU A 707 3.50 22.08 16.50
CA LEU A 707 2.88 20.93 15.84
C LEU A 707 3.67 19.63 16.05
N THR A 708 4.99 19.67 16.28
CA THR A 708 5.74 18.47 16.72
C THR A 708 5.59 18.18 18.20
N GLU A 709 5.47 19.21 19.05
CA GLU A 709 5.24 19.06 20.49
C GLU A 709 3.86 18.47 20.76
N THR A 710 2.80 19.05 20.21
CA THR A 710 1.43 18.51 20.33
C THR A 710 1.26 17.11 19.73
N ARG A 711 2.08 16.72 18.74
CA ARG A 711 2.15 15.33 18.25
C ARG A 711 2.81 14.40 19.28
N LYS A 712 3.95 14.78 19.85
CA LYS A 712 4.61 14.02 20.93
C LYS A 712 3.70 13.87 22.14
N GLU A 713 3.03 14.94 22.58
CA GLU A 713 2.02 14.89 23.63
C GLU A 713 0.91 13.88 23.28
N ALA A 714 0.35 13.91 22.07
CA ALA A 714 -0.68 12.97 21.63
C ALA A 714 -0.18 11.51 21.58
N GLU A 715 1.07 11.28 21.18
CA GLU A 715 1.73 9.97 21.19
C GLU A 715 1.98 9.46 22.62
N GLU A 716 2.38 10.33 23.54
CA GLU A 716 2.53 10.03 24.97
C GLU A 716 1.18 9.76 25.65
N TYR A 717 0.14 10.55 25.35
CA TYR A 717 -1.24 10.27 25.79
C TYR A 717 -1.73 8.92 25.24
N PHE A 718 -1.47 8.61 23.97
CA PHE A 718 -1.84 7.32 23.39
C PHE A 718 -1.10 6.15 24.05
N LYS A 719 0.22 6.27 24.25
CA LYS A 719 1.06 5.28 24.93
C LYS A 719 0.62 5.06 26.38
N GLY A 720 0.35 6.13 27.13
CA GLY A 720 -0.15 6.07 28.50
C GLY A 720 -1.60 5.57 28.59
N ASN A 721 -2.42 5.76 27.57
CA ASN A 721 -3.75 5.15 27.48
C ASN A 721 -3.64 3.65 27.18
N LEU A 722 -2.77 3.24 26.25
CA LEU A 722 -2.50 1.83 25.96
C LEU A 722 -1.99 1.09 27.21
N GLN A 723 -1.05 1.69 27.96
CA GLN A 723 -0.56 1.12 29.21
C GLN A 723 -1.68 0.95 30.24
N ARG A 724 -2.52 1.97 30.50
CA ARG A 724 -3.66 1.84 31.42
C ARG A 724 -4.69 0.81 30.98
N ASN A 725 -4.87 0.61 29.67
CA ASN A 725 -5.74 -0.46 29.16
C ASN A 725 -5.12 -1.84 29.37
N LEU A 726 -3.80 -2.00 29.23
CA LEU A 726 -3.09 -3.25 29.57
C LEU A 726 -3.17 -3.54 31.07
N GLU A 727 -3.00 -2.53 31.93
CA GLU A 727 -3.19 -2.63 33.39
C GLU A 727 -4.64 -3.00 33.75
N ALA A 728 -5.63 -2.38 33.11
CA ALA A 728 -7.05 -2.70 33.32
C ALA A 728 -7.43 -4.11 32.81
N VAL A 729 -6.81 -4.60 31.73
CA VAL A 729 -6.98 -5.97 31.26
C VAL A 729 -6.28 -6.97 32.19
N ALA A 730 -5.09 -6.65 32.71
CA ALA A 730 -4.41 -7.47 33.71
C ALA A 730 -5.25 -7.60 34.99
N LEU A 731 -5.72 -6.49 35.55
CA LEU A 731 -6.65 -6.47 36.70
C LEU A 731 -7.98 -7.17 36.38
N GLY A 732 -8.49 -7.04 35.15
CA GLY A 732 -9.67 -7.77 34.68
C GLY A 732 -9.46 -9.29 34.64
N ASN A 733 -8.27 -9.74 34.24
CA ASN A 733 -7.88 -11.15 34.26
C ASN A 733 -7.66 -11.64 35.70
N GLU A 734 -7.04 -10.86 36.58
CA GLU A 734 -6.90 -11.17 38.01
C GLU A 734 -8.26 -11.28 38.70
N VAL A 735 -9.17 -10.33 38.49
CA VAL A 735 -10.55 -10.39 38.99
C VAL A 735 -11.32 -11.58 38.42
N SER A 736 -11.03 -11.97 37.18
CA SER A 736 -11.64 -13.16 36.56
C SER A 736 -11.08 -14.46 37.15
N ALA A 737 -9.77 -14.54 37.40
CA ALA A 737 -9.13 -15.66 38.08
C ALA A 737 -9.61 -15.77 39.54
N LEU A 738 -9.72 -14.67 40.27
CA LEU A 738 -10.29 -14.62 41.62
C LEU A 738 -11.77 -15.02 41.64
N LYS A 739 -12.58 -14.61 40.65
CA LYS A 739 -13.96 -15.11 40.51
C LYS A 739 -14.01 -16.61 40.27
N LEU A 740 -13.07 -17.16 39.49
CA LEU A 740 -12.97 -18.59 39.20
C LEU A 740 -12.51 -19.39 40.43
N ASP A 741 -11.56 -18.86 41.21
CA ASP A 741 -11.11 -19.44 42.49
C ASP A 741 -12.15 -19.30 43.62
N ILE A 742 -12.98 -18.26 43.61
CA ILE A 742 -14.16 -18.17 44.47
C ILE A 742 -15.19 -19.24 44.05
N ALA A 743 -15.52 -19.32 42.76
CA ALA A 743 -16.50 -20.28 42.23
C ALA A 743 -16.08 -21.74 42.40
N SER A 744 -14.77 -22.05 42.37
CA SER A 744 -14.24 -23.40 42.62
C SER A 744 -14.26 -23.78 44.11
N ARG A 745 -14.32 -22.81 45.02
CA ARG A 745 -14.34 -23.02 46.48
C ARG A 745 -15.73 -22.97 47.11
N THR A 746 -16.72 -22.37 46.44
CA THR A 746 -18.09 -22.26 47.00
C THR A 746 -18.94 -23.50 46.76
N VAL A 747 -19.03 -24.35 47.78
CA VAL A 747 -20.24 -25.15 48.04
C VAL A 747 -21.44 -24.19 48.13
N PRO A 748 -22.63 -24.53 47.58
CA PRO A 748 -23.76 -23.59 47.53
C PRO A 748 -24.35 -23.30 48.91
N VAL A 749 -23.91 -22.20 49.52
CA VAL A 749 -24.51 -21.63 50.73
C VAL A 749 -25.71 -20.77 50.35
N LEU A 750 -26.90 -21.18 50.78
CA LEU A 750 -28.07 -20.32 50.86
C LEU A 750 -27.78 -19.17 51.83
N VAL A 751 -27.54 -17.97 51.30
CA VAL A 751 -27.48 -16.76 52.13
C VAL A 751 -28.91 -16.28 52.36
N ASP A 752 -29.37 -16.43 53.60
CA ASP A 752 -30.72 -16.07 54.04
C ASP A 752 -30.92 -14.54 54.15
N GLN A 753 -32.15 -14.12 54.43
CA GLN A 753 -32.67 -12.84 53.95
C GLN A 753 -32.28 -11.56 54.73
N ASN A 754 -32.29 -10.46 53.96
CA ASN A 754 -32.85 -9.14 54.25
C ASN A 754 -32.24 -8.19 55.33
N GLU A 755 -31.57 -8.62 56.39
CA GLU A 755 -31.28 -7.66 57.48
C GLU A 755 -30.24 -6.58 57.11
N LEU A 756 -29.07 -6.98 56.62
CA LEU A 756 -27.96 -6.06 56.31
C LEU A 756 -28.27 -5.10 55.15
N VAL A 757 -28.95 -5.59 54.10
CA VAL A 757 -29.33 -4.77 52.93
C VAL A 757 -30.33 -3.69 53.32
N LYS A 758 -31.25 -4.01 54.23
CA LYS A 758 -32.27 -3.07 54.73
C LYS A 758 -31.66 -2.01 55.64
N GLN A 759 -30.70 -2.39 56.50
CA GLN A 759 -29.90 -1.44 57.28
C GLN A 759 -29.09 -0.50 56.37
N LEU A 760 -28.39 -1.03 55.35
CA LEU A 760 -27.65 -0.22 54.38
C LEU A 760 -28.55 0.70 53.54
N GLN A 761 -29.77 0.27 53.21
CA GLN A 761 -30.77 1.12 52.54
C GLN A 761 -31.28 2.24 53.46
N GLU A 762 -31.53 1.97 54.74
CA GLU A 762 -31.95 2.99 55.70
C GLU A 762 -30.81 3.96 56.04
N GLU A 763 -29.55 3.51 56.12
CA GLU A 763 -28.39 4.40 56.16
C GLU A 763 -28.28 5.24 54.89
N ASN A 764 -28.48 4.66 53.70
CA ASN A 764 -28.48 5.44 52.45
C ASN A 764 -29.60 6.49 52.45
N PHE A 765 -30.77 6.18 53.01
CA PHE A 765 -31.88 7.11 53.15
C PHE A 765 -31.54 8.25 54.13
N ARG A 766 -30.99 7.93 55.32
CA ARG A 766 -30.54 8.90 56.31
C ARG A 766 -29.39 9.78 55.79
N LEU A 767 -28.45 9.23 55.02
CA LEU A 767 -27.36 9.96 54.37
C LEU A 767 -27.87 10.90 53.27
N ARG A 768 -28.81 10.45 52.43
CA ARG A 768 -29.47 11.29 51.41
C ARG A 768 -30.27 12.43 52.04
N GLN A 769 -31.00 12.16 53.13
CA GLN A 769 -31.74 13.16 53.89
C GLN A 769 -30.80 14.15 54.61
N ARG A 770 -29.59 13.73 54.99
CA ARG A 770 -28.52 14.59 55.50
C ARG A 770 -27.82 15.41 54.40
N LEU A 771 -27.89 15.01 53.13
CA LEU A 771 -27.39 15.80 51.98
C LEU A 771 -28.35 16.90 51.53
N THR A 772 -29.65 16.79 51.80
CA THR A 772 -30.66 17.80 51.40
C THR A 772 -30.97 18.83 52.49
N GLY A 773 -30.49 18.63 53.72
CA GLY A 773 -30.55 19.62 54.80
C GLY A 773 -29.43 20.66 54.66
N THR A 774 -29.79 21.94 54.55
CA THR A 774 -28.82 23.04 54.42
C THR A 774 -28.24 23.49 55.75
N ASP A 775 -26.99 23.12 56.06
CA ASP A 775 -26.05 24.03 56.74
C ASP A 775 -24.57 23.65 56.50
N PRO A 776 -23.62 24.60 56.36
CA PRO A 776 -22.34 24.33 55.70
C PRO A 776 -21.18 24.05 56.67
N LYS A 777 -21.12 22.85 57.26
CA LYS A 777 -19.90 22.30 57.91
C LYS A 777 -19.97 20.78 58.12
N ILE A 778 -19.22 20.03 57.31
CA ILE A 778 -18.19 19.07 57.74
C ILE A 778 -17.47 18.50 56.50
N GLU A 779 -16.15 18.41 56.63
CA GLU A 779 -15.13 17.71 55.84
C GLU A 779 -15.56 16.77 54.68
N THR A 780 -15.75 17.37 53.50
CA THR A 780 -15.35 16.75 52.22
C THR A 780 -13.89 17.10 51.95
N SER A 781 -13.16 16.26 51.21
CA SER A 781 -11.68 16.31 51.12
C SER A 781 -11.12 17.72 50.82
N LEU A 782 -10.05 18.10 51.53
CA LEU A 782 -9.36 19.37 51.30
C LEU A 782 -8.85 19.49 49.86
N PHE A 783 -8.48 18.36 49.24
CA PHE A 783 -7.92 18.27 47.89
C PHE A 783 -8.95 18.61 46.81
N GLU A 784 -10.16 18.04 46.87
CA GLU A 784 -11.23 18.36 45.90
C GLU A 784 -11.78 19.78 46.11
N ARG A 785 -11.87 20.25 47.36
CA ARG A 785 -12.29 21.64 47.61
C ARG A 785 -11.26 22.64 47.08
N HIS A 786 -9.96 22.34 47.17
CA HIS A 786 -8.92 23.11 46.50
C HIS A 786 -8.96 22.99 44.98
N SER A 787 -9.19 21.81 44.40
CA SER A 787 -9.23 21.64 42.94
C SER A 787 -10.41 22.42 42.33
N VAL A 788 -11.61 22.33 42.91
CA VAL A 788 -12.80 23.08 42.46
C VAL A 788 -12.66 24.58 42.69
N GLN A 789 -12.08 25.02 43.82
CA GLN A 789 -11.78 26.44 44.04
C GLN A 789 -10.72 26.97 43.07
N THR A 790 -9.68 26.19 42.77
CA THR A 790 -8.65 26.53 41.78
C THR A 790 -9.23 26.59 40.37
N LEU A 791 -10.12 25.65 40.01
CA LEU A 791 -10.82 25.66 38.72
C LEU A 791 -11.72 26.89 38.60
N LYS A 792 -12.45 27.25 39.67
CA LYS A 792 -13.30 28.45 39.74
C LYS A 792 -12.49 29.75 39.74
N ALA A 793 -11.29 29.76 40.31
CA ALA A 793 -10.35 30.87 40.26
C ALA A 793 -9.76 31.04 38.84
N LYS A 794 -9.26 29.95 38.23
CA LYS A 794 -8.81 29.93 36.83
C LYS A 794 -9.92 30.36 35.87
N LEU A 795 -11.15 29.87 36.04
CA LEU A 795 -12.30 30.26 35.20
C LEU A 795 -12.62 31.76 35.35
N LYS A 796 -12.56 32.33 36.56
CA LYS A 796 -12.67 33.78 36.78
C LYS A 796 -11.52 34.57 36.13
N GLN A 797 -10.29 34.05 36.21
CA GLN A 797 -9.11 34.67 35.61
C GLN A 797 -9.19 34.64 34.07
N SER A 798 -9.64 33.53 33.48
CA SER A 798 -9.93 33.43 32.04
C SER A 798 -11.06 34.37 31.62
N ALA A 799 -12.16 34.46 32.38
CA ALA A 799 -13.24 35.40 32.10
C ALA A 799 -12.77 36.87 32.19
N HIS A 800 -11.88 37.19 33.14
CA HIS A 800 -11.26 38.52 33.23
C HIS A 800 -10.30 38.79 32.06
N CYS A 801 -9.50 37.80 31.65
CA CYS A 801 -8.60 37.90 30.49
C CYS A 801 -9.38 38.07 29.17
N ILE A 802 -10.47 37.32 28.97
CA ILE A 802 -11.39 37.50 27.84
C ILE A 802 -12.03 38.89 27.87
N SER A 803 -12.41 39.39 29.06
CA SER A 803 -12.93 40.76 29.21
C SER A 803 -11.89 41.83 28.88
N GLN A 804 -10.62 41.60 29.24
CA GLN A 804 -9.51 42.48 28.90
C GLN A 804 -9.25 42.46 27.39
N LEU A 805 -9.03 41.29 26.79
CA LEU A 805 -8.88 41.10 25.34
C LEU A 805 -10.04 41.67 24.53
N THR A 806 -11.26 41.68 25.08
CA THR A 806 -12.43 42.31 24.43
C THR A 806 -12.31 43.84 24.44
N ARG A 807 -11.87 44.45 25.55
CA ARG A 807 -11.57 45.89 25.60
C ARG A 807 -10.38 46.26 24.73
N ASP A 808 -9.31 45.46 24.74
CA ASP A 808 -8.12 45.67 23.93
C ASP A 808 -8.46 45.58 22.43
N LYS A 809 -9.30 44.60 22.04
CA LYS A 809 -9.86 44.51 20.68
C LYS A 809 -10.71 45.74 20.34
N GLN A 810 -11.54 46.23 21.25
CA GLN A 810 -12.33 47.46 21.03
C GLN A 810 -11.43 48.70 20.92
N GLN A 811 -10.36 48.80 21.70
CA GLN A 811 -9.36 49.86 21.59
C GLN A 811 -8.56 49.77 20.29
N LEU A 812 -8.15 48.58 19.85
CA LEU A 812 -7.50 48.36 18.55
C LEU A 812 -8.43 48.65 17.37
N ILE A 813 -9.75 48.40 17.50
CA ILE A 813 -10.75 48.83 16.52
C ILE A 813 -10.91 50.36 16.54
N ALA A 814 -10.91 50.99 17.71
CA ALA A 814 -10.98 52.45 17.83
C ALA A 814 -9.72 53.15 17.29
N ILE A 815 -8.53 52.65 17.60
CA ILE A 815 -7.25 53.12 17.05
C ILE A 815 -7.17 52.83 15.56
N GLY A 816 -7.60 51.65 15.09
CA GLY A 816 -7.68 51.33 13.66
C GLY A 816 -8.69 52.21 12.91
N ASN A 817 -9.80 52.60 13.55
CA ASN A 817 -10.74 53.59 13.00
C ASN A 817 -10.15 55.01 13.02
N LYS A 818 -9.40 55.38 14.06
CA LYS A 818 -8.69 56.67 14.14
C LYS A 818 -7.61 56.76 13.05
N LEU A 819 -6.80 55.72 12.87
CA LEU A 819 -5.82 55.63 11.79
C LEU A 819 -6.48 55.63 10.40
N ARG A 820 -7.66 54.99 10.24
CA ARG A 820 -8.45 55.11 9.00
C ARG A 820 -9.00 56.52 8.78
N ALA A 821 -9.38 57.24 9.84
CA ALA A 821 -9.80 58.64 9.74
C ALA A 821 -8.62 59.58 9.45
N GLU A 822 -7.46 59.35 10.07
CA GLU A 822 -6.22 60.10 9.81
C GLU A 822 -5.68 59.83 8.39
N LEU A 823 -5.82 58.60 7.87
CA LEU A 823 -5.53 58.28 6.46
C LEU A 823 -6.55 58.89 5.49
N ALA A 824 -7.79 59.11 5.92
CA ALA A 824 -8.80 59.83 5.15
C ALA A 824 -8.56 61.34 5.16
N GLU A 825 -8.13 61.94 6.29
CA GLU A 825 -7.63 63.32 6.35
C GLU A 825 -6.36 63.49 5.50
N ALA A 826 -5.49 62.48 5.44
CA ALA A 826 -4.32 62.44 4.56
C ALA A 826 -4.65 62.16 3.08
N GLY A 827 -5.93 61.98 2.71
CA GLY A 827 -6.39 61.98 1.31
C GLY A 827 -6.00 60.78 0.46
N LEU A 828 -5.60 59.64 1.05
CA LEU A 828 -5.10 58.47 0.30
C LEU A 828 -6.01 57.24 0.42
N TYR A 829 -7.15 57.26 -0.28
CA TYR A 829 -7.88 56.05 -0.66
C TYR A 829 -8.57 56.20 -2.03
N GLY A 830 -8.47 55.16 -2.86
CA GLY A 830 -9.00 55.14 -4.23
C GLY A 830 -10.51 54.95 -4.34
N GLN A 831 -11.05 55.27 -5.52
CA GLN A 831 -12.48 55.16 -5.85
C GLN A 831 -12.94 53.70 -6.03
N GLU A 832 -14.21 53.41 -5.71
CA GLU A 832 -15.18 52.96 -6.72
C GLU A 832 -16.66 53.08 -6.26
N SER A 833 -17.44 53.85 -7.03
CA SER A 833 -18.83 53.61 -7.43
C SER A 833 -19.93 53.20 -6.41
N THR A 834 -20.73 54.16 -5.89
CA THR A 834 -22.09 54.50 -6.43
C THR A 834 -22.95 55.47 -5.58
N SER A 835 -23.60 56.43 -6.28
CA SER A 835 -24.91 57.11 -6.01
C SER A 835 -25.27 57.82 -4.68
N THR A 836 -25.51 59.16 -4.77
CA THR A 836 -26.45 60.02 -3.96
C THR A 836 -26.26 60.09 -2.43
N THR A 837 -26.13 61.25 -1.75
CA THR A 837 -26.76 62.59 -1.93
C THR A 837 -25.96 63.66 -1.15
N ALA A 838 -25.95 64.94 -1.56
CA ALA A 838 -25.29 66.06 -0.86
C ALA A 838 -26.23 66.73 0.19
N PRO A 839 -25.76 67.56 1.17
CA PRO A 839 -25.18 68.89 0.88
C PRO A 839 -24.13 69.49 1.86
N ALA A 840 -23.63 70.69 1.49
CA ALA A 840 -23.09 71.80 2.31
C ALA A 840 -21.61 71.77 2.80
N LEU A 841 -20.82 72.73 2.27
CA LEU A 841 -19.45 73.10 2.66
C LEU A 841 -19.42 73.97 3.94
N PRO A 842 -18.22 74.33 4.46
CA PRO A 842 -17.73 75.67 4.12
C PRO A 842 -16.22 75.82 3.76
N GLN A 843 -15.99 76.45 2.60
CA GLN A 843 -14.99 77.51 2.36
C GLN A 843 -13.48 77.29 2.69
N ALA A 844 -12.76 76.70 1.73
CA ALA A 844 -11.33 77.00 1.51
C ALA A 844 -10.90 76.92 0.02
N SER A 845 -11.46 75.98 -0.76
CA SER A 845 -10.91 75.58 -2.08
C SER A 845 -11.15 76.53 -3.26
N LYS A 846 -12.07 77.50 -3.17
CA LYS A 846 -12.59 78.22 -4.35
C LYS A 846 -11.52 78.94 -5.19
N GLN A 847 -10.46 79.42 -4.57
CA GLN A 847 -9.40 80.17 -5.27
C GLN A 847 -8.62 79.29 -6.25
N TRP A 848 -8.35 78.03 -5.88
CA TRP A 848 -7.64 77.07 -6.73
C TRP A 848 -8.54 76.48 -7.81
N GLU A 849 -9.84 76.27 -7.52
CA GLU A 849 -10.81 75.88 -8.55
C GLU A 849 -10.98 76.99 -9.61
N GLN A 850 -11.04 78.26 -9.20
CA GLN A 850 -11.10 79.40 -10.11
C GLN A 850 -9.86 79.45 -11.01
N ASP A 851 -8.65 79.28 -10.46
CA ASP A 851 -7.40 79.35 -11.23
C ASP A 851 -7.20 78.13 -12.13
N ALA A 852 -7.59 76.93 -11.67
CA ALA A 852 -7.63 75.73 -12.49
C ALA A 852 -8.63 75.84 -13.65
N GLN A 853 -9.82 76.40 -13.42
CA GLN A 853 -10.83 76.62 -14.46
C GLN A 853 -10.41 77.75 -15.43
N ASN A 854 -9.75 78.81 -14.95
CA ASN A 854 -9.15 79.83 -15.81
C ASN A 854 -8.04 79.22 -16.69
N ARG A 855 -7.15 78.40 -16.11
CA ARG A 855 -6.11 77.66 -16.84
C ARG A 855 -6.71 76.70 -17.87
N LEU A 856 -7.72 75.93 -17.49
CA LEU A 856 -8.41 74.99 -18.38
C LEU A 856 -9.06 75.73 -19.55
N LYS A 857 -9.71 76.87 -19.28
CA LYS A 857 -10.31 77.71 -20.31
C LYS A 857 -9.28 78.38 -21.23
N VAL A 858 -8.13 78.80 -20.70
CA VAL A 858 -6.99 79.27 -21.52
C VAL A 858 -6.43 78.14 -22.38
N ILE A 859 -6.39 76.90 -21.89
CA ILE A 859 -5.98 75.73 -22.67
C ILE A 859 -7.03 75.41 -23.76
N GLU A 860 -8.32 75.50 -23.44
CA GLU A 860 -9.43 75.30 -24.37
C GLU A 860 -9.45 76.37 -25.48
N ASP A 861 -9.29 77.66 -25.12
CA ASP A 861 -9.13 78.77 -26.07
C ASP A 861 -7.87 78.59 -26.94
N LEU A 862 -6.74 78.14 -26.37
CA LEU A 862 -5.50 77.89 -27.10
C LEU A 862 -5.63 76.68 -28.04
N GLN A 863 -6.29 75.62 -27.62
CA GLN A 863 -6.58 74.45 -28.43
C GLN A 863 -7.53 74.80 -29.58
N TYR A 864 -8.56 75.61 -29.33
CA TYR A 864 -9.47 76.11 -30.36
C TYR A 864 -8.74 77.02 -31.36
N GLN A 865 -7.81 77.87 -30.89
CA GLN A 865 -6.93 78.66 -31.76
C GLN A 865 -5.98 77.78 -32.60
N LEU A 866 -5.41 76.73 -32.01
CA LEU A 866 -4.51 75.82 -32.72
C LEU A 866 -5.26 75.03 -33.80
N THR A 867 -6.41 74.43 -33.47
CA THR A 867 -7.28 73.75 -34.43
C THR A 867 -7.80 74.71 -35.50
N HIS A 868 -8.10 75.97 -35.17
CA HIS A 868 -8.48 76.98 -36.17
C HIS A 868 -7.30 77.37 -37.08
N GLN A 869 -6.07 77.43 -36.55
CA GLN A 869 -4.86 77.70 -37.32
C GLN A 869 -4.49 76.53 -38.25
N GLU A 870 -4.67 75.29 -37.80
CA GLU A 870 -4.56 74.09 -38.63
C GLU A 870 -5.64 74.04 -39.72
N LEU A 871 -6.90 74.38 -39.40
CA LEU A 871 -7.97 74.50 -40.39
C LEU A 871 -7.65 75.56 -41.45
N GLN A 872 -7.10 76.71 -41.05
CA GLN A 872 -6.63 77.73 -41.99
C GLN A 872 -5.44 77.25 -42.83
N TYR A 873 -4.56 76.39 -42.29
CA TYR A 873 -3.46 75.79 -43.05
C TYR A 873 -3.98 74.80 -44.10
N ALA A 874 -4.89 73.90 -43.72
CA ALA A 874 -5.56 72.96 -44.64
C ALA A 874 -6.41 73.68 -45.72
N GLN A 875 -6.99 74.84 -45.40
CA GLN A 875 -7.67 75.69 -46.38
C GLN A 875 -6.70 76.43 -47.32
N ARG A 876 -5.45 76.70 -46.91
CA ARG A 876 -4.42 77.32 -47.76
C ARG A 876 -3.75 76.33 -48.70
N GLU A 877 -3.57 75.07 -48.29
CA GLU A 877 -3.03 73.98 -49.14
C GLU A 877 -3.89 73.75 -50.40
N ASN A 878 -5.20 73.94 -50.32
CA ASN A 878 -6.14 73.68 -51.43
C ASN A 878 -6.04 74.65 -52.64
N TYR A 879 -5.16 75.66 -52.61
CA TYR A 879 -5.03 76.65 -53.70
C TYR A 879 -3.78 76.44 -54.58
N LYS A 880 -3.50 75.20 -55.05
CA LYS A 880 -2.31 74.97 -55.90
C LYS A 880 -2.27 73.77 -56.88
N ARG A 881 -3.34 73.49 -57.66
CA ARG A 881 -3.22 73.08 -59.09
C ARG A 881 -4.57 73.08 -59.84
N PRO A 882 -4.57 73.15 -61.20
CA PRO A 882 -5.70 73.68 -61.95
C PRO A 882 -6.73 72.65 -62.43
N ILE A 883 -7.93 73.18 -62.66
CA ILE A 883 -9.12 72.53 -63.21
C ILE A 883 -8.95 72.17 -64.70
N ARG A 884 -9.49 71.02 -65.12
CA ARG A 884 -10.21 70.89 -66.41
C ARG A 884 -11.51 70.12 -66.22
N LEU A 885 -12.49 70.41 -67.08
CA LEU A 885 -13.92 70.22 -66.82
C LEU A 885 -14.56 69.17 -67.74
N HIS A 886 -15.46 68.36 -67.16
CA HIS A 886 -16.74 67.93 -67.75
C HIS A 886 -16.76 67.08 -69.07
N PRO A 887 -17.91 66.49 -69.46
CA PRO A 887 -18.93 65.83 -68.62
C PRO A 887 -19.53 64.53 -69.23
N ALA A 888 -20.50 63.96 -68.48
CA ALA A 888 -21.78 63.42 -68.97
C ALA A 888 -21.89 62.01 -69.60
N THR A 889 -23.00 61.34 -69.22
CA THR A 889 -23.87 60.43 -70.03
C THR A 889 -23.29 59.08 -70.53
N LEU A 890 -24.07 58.03 -70.83
CA LEU A 890 -25.44 57.61 -70.44
C LEU A 890 -25.68 56.17 -70.95
N GLU A 891 -26.20 55.26 -70.11
CA GLU A 891 -26.87 54.00 -70.47
C GLU A 891 -26.15 52.84 -71.23
N LYS A 892 -26.77 51.65 -71.09
CA LYS A 892 -26.95 50.54 -72.06
C LYS A 892 -25.84 49.51 -72.36
N HIS A 893 -26.13 48.32 -71.83
CA HIS A 893 -26.24 47.01 -72.51
C HIS A 893 -25.01 46.15 -72.89
N ASP A 894 -25.09 44.93 -72.35
CA ASP A 894 -24.99 43.62 -73.01
C ASP A 894 -23.65 42.86 -73.23
N ARG A 895 -23.70 41.61 -72.71
CA ARG A 895 -23.15 40.34 -73.23
C ARG A 895 -21.61 40.13 -73.12
N SER A 896 -21.12 39.05 -72.48
CA SER A 896 -21.28 37.60 -72.81
C SER A 896 -20.52 37.25 -74.11
N SER A 897 -19.68 36.21 -74.25
CA SER A 897 -19.28 35.07 -73.39
C SER A 897 -18.11 34.29 -74.08
N HIS A 898 -17.58 33.11 -73.68
CA HIS A 898 -17.86 32.06 -72.64
C HIS A 898 -16.53 31.38 -72.24
N SER A 899 -16.47 30.72 -71.07
CA SER A 899 -15.89 29.36 -70.94
C SER A 899 -16.60 28.60 -69.80
N PHE A 900 -16.65 27.27 -69.84
CA PHE A 900 -17.62 26.44 -69.09
C PHE A 900 -17.00 25.24 -68.34
N GLN A 901 -17.82 24.74 -67.38
CA GLN A 901 -18.02 23.37 -66.86
C GLN A 901 -17.77 23.24 -65.33
N THR A 902 -18.69 22.90 -64.40
CA THR A 902 -19.94 22.07 -64.26
C THR A 902 -19.70 20.58 -63.89
N PHE A 903 -20.28 19.97 -62.83
CA PHE A 903 -21.23 20.43 -61.77
C PHE A 903 -20.71 20.24 -60.29
N THR A 904 -21.18 19.40 -59.33
CA THR A 904 -22.08 18.20 -59.28
C THR A 904 -22.66 17.98 -57.84
N HIS A 905 -23.62 17.06 -57.64
CA HIS A 905 -24.36 16.70 -56.39
C HIS A 905 -23.76 15.48 -55.59
N LYS A 906 -24.27 14.94 -54.44
CA LYS A 906 -25.58 15.02 -53.72
C LYS A 906 -25.51 14.62 -52.21
N ASP A 907 -26.65 14.72 -51.51
CA ASP A 907 -26.93 14.52 -50.06
C ASP A 907 -27.00 13.07 -49.53
N HIS A 908 -27.02 12.88 -48.18
CA HIS A 908 -28.10 12.20 -47.41
C HIS A 908 -27.86 12.12 -45.86
N ARG A 909 -28.95 11.93 -45.08
CA ARG A 909 -29.05 11.67 -43.60
C ARG A 909 -30.22 10.69 -43.34
N PRO A 910 -30.07 9.62 -42.52
CA PRO A 910 -30.74 9.45 -41.21
C PRO A 910 -29.72 9.16 -40.06
N GLU A 911 -29.96 9.33 -38.76
CA GLU A 911 -30.91 8.70 -37.80
C GLU A 911 -30.69 7.20 -37.53
N ASN A 912 -30.59 6.69 -36.29
CA ASN A 912 -30.28 7.24 -34.94
C ASN A 912 -29.50 6.09 -34.19
N ASP A 913 -29.53 5.73 -32.88
CA ASP A 913 -30.13 6.21 -31.60
C ASP A 913 -29.41 5.55 -30.39
N THR A 914 -29.71 6.00 -29.15
CA THR A 914 -29.36 5.39 -27.83
C THR A 914 -27.85 5.27 -27.47
N GLU A 915 -27.38 5.32 -26.21
CA GLU A 915 -28.02 5.58 -24.90
C GLU A 915 -27.01 6.08 -23.84
N ASN A 916 -27.51 6.79 -22.82
CA ASN A 916 -26.98 6.96 -21.46
C ASN A 916 -25.62 7.67 -21.16
N MET A 917 -25.64 8.37 -20.01
CA MET A 917 -24.58 9.18 -19.40
C MET A 917 -24.15 8.56 -18.03
N PRO A 918 -23.12 9.08 -17.30
CA PRO A 918 -22.45 8.35 -16.21
C PRO A 918 -23.17 8.46 -14.85
N PRO A 919 -22.53 8.01 -13.73
CA PRO A 919 -21.86 9.04 -12.90
C PRO A 919 -20.56 8.61 -12.17
N GLU A 920 -19.84 9.63 -11.71
CA GLU A 920 -19.14 9.81 -10.41
C GLU A 920 -18.63 8.57 -9.62
N LEU A 921 -17.35 8.43 -9.25
CA LEU A 921 -16.51 9.31 -8.40
C LEU A 921 -16.99 9.37 -6.93
N ASN A 922 -16.27 8.72 -6.00
CA ASN A 922 -15.88 9.29 -4.69
C ASN A 922 -15.03 8.35 -3.79
N GLN A 923 -14.03 8.93 -3.12
CA GLN A 923 -13.60 8.75 -1.71
C GLN A 923 -13.33 7.32 -1.11
N SER A 924 -12.56 7.14 -0.03
CA SER A 924 -11.51 7.91 0.66
C SER A 924 -11.00 7.11 1.88
N GLN A 925 -9.68 7.02 2.08
CA GLN A 925 -8.94 6.88 3.37
C GLN A 925 -7.45 6.64 3.03
N ARG A 926 -6.44 7.35 3.57
CA ARG A 926 -6.05 7.72 4.94
C ARG A 926 -5.31 6.59 5.68
N SER A 927 -4.32 6.99 6.49
CA SER A 927 -3.47 6.17 7.40
C SER A 927 -2.19 5.56 6.80
N ARG A 928 -1.04 6.16 7.15
CA ARG A 928 0.30 5.57 7.09
C ARG A 928 0.98 5.75 8.45
N LEU A 929 0.95 4.71 9.28
CA LEU A 929 1.74 4.44 10.51
C LEU A 929 1.64 2.91 10.72
N LEU A 930 2.59 2.15 11.27
CA LEU A 930 3.97 2.35 11.74
C LEU A 930 4.62 0.95 11.83
N SER A 931 5.97 0.85 11.83
CA SER A 931 6.78 0.00 12.76
C SER A 931 8.16 -0.38 12.18
N SER A 932 9.22 0.00 12.91
CA SER A 932 10.54 -0.66 13.04
C SER A 932 11.43 -0.86 11.78
N GLN A 933 12.76 -1.00 11.87
CA GLN A 933 13.65 -1.11 13.05
C GLN A 933 14.99 -0.35 12.86
N GLU A 934 15.78 -0.30 13.95
CA GLU A 934 17.14 0.23 14.16
C GLU A 934 18.19 -0.25 13.11
N PHE A 935 19.40 0.33 12.91
CA PHE A 935 20.42 0.64 13.92
C PHE A 935 21.58 1.54 13.38
N GLY A 936 22.07 2.50 14.18
CA GLY A 936 23.40 3.16 14.06
C GLY A 936 23.67 4.15 12.88
N GLY A 937 24.56 5.15 13.00
CA GLY A 937 25.24 5.70 14.18
C GLY A 937 26.53 6.50 13.89
N SER A 938 26.58 7.78 14.29
CA SER A 938 27.75 8.72 14.23
C SER A 938 28.24 9.11 12.80
N SER A 939 29.01 10.19 12.55
CA SER A 939 29.71 11.16 13.43
C SER A 939 29.91 12.54 12.75
N GLY A 940 29.90 13.65 13.51
CA GLY A 940 30.44 14.99 13.13
C GLY A 940 29.72 15.76 12.00
N LEU A 941 29.36 17.05 12.09
CA LEU A 941 29.56 18.08 13.12
C LEU A 941 31.00 18.57 13.36
N GLU A 942 31.82 18.60 12.30
CA GLU A 942 33.09 19.32 12.29
C GLU A 942 33.42 19.89 10.89
N ASP A 943 32.63 20.88 10.41
CA ASP A 943 33.11 21.83 9.37
C ASP A 943 32.25 23.12 9.28
N ILE A 944 32.03 23.81 10.40
CA ILE A 944 31.22 25.05 10.48
C ILE A 944 32.10 26.32 10.40
N TRP A 945 33.41 26.18 10.17
CA TRP A 945 34.39 27.26 10.39
C TRP A 945 34.87 28.04 9.14
N LEU A 946 34.38 27.72 7.94
CA LEU A 946 34.81 28.38 6.69
C LEU A 946 33.70 29.16 5.93
N MET A 947 32.58 29.47 6.59
CA MET A 947 31.61 30.45 6.08
C MET A 947 31.39 31.61 7.05
N LEU A 948 32.28 32.61 7.05
CA LEU A 948 31.93 34.01 7.33
C LEU A 948 33.09 35.00 7.01
N ASN A 949 33.12 35.49 5.77
CA ASN A 949 33.33 36.91 5.41
C ASN A 949 33.18 37.04 3.87
N SER A 950 32.17 37.76 3.39
CA SER A 950 32.23 39.20 3.07
C SER A 950 33.18 39.45 1.88
N SER A 951 32.73 39.77 0.66
CA SER A 951 31.44 40.33 0.19
C SER A 951 31.06 39.71 -1.19
N SER A 952 29.79 39.40 -1.50
CA SER A 952 28.74 40.37 -1.95
C SER A 952 29.26 41.37 -3.01
N ASN A 953 28.62 41.72 -4.12
CA ASN A 953 27.29 41.55 -4.77
C ASN A 953 27.26 42.67 -5.86
N LEU A 954 26.52 42.70 -6.98
CA LEU A 954 25.62 41.78 -7.69
C LEU A 954 25.29 42.39 -9.10
N SER A 955 24.81 41.57 -10.06
CA SER A 955 23.97 41.98 -11.23
C SER A 955 24.58 42.91 -12.30
N ALA A 956 24.04 43.04 -13.53
CA ALA A 956 22.87 42.45 -14.22
C ALA A 956 23.29 42.04 -15.65
N CYS A 957 22.97 40.85 -16.19
CA CYS A 957 21.68 40.40 -16.76
C CYS A 957 21.23 41.13 -18.05
N THR A 958 21.44 40.45 -19.19
CA THR A 958 20.47 40.12 -20.28
C THR A 958 19.60 41.20 -20.94
N PRO A 959 19.41 41.10 -22.27
CA PRO A 959 18.09 40.75 -22.82
C PRO A 959 18.14 39.47 -23.74
N ARG A 960 17.16 38.54 -23.70
CA ARG A 960 16.00 38.37 -24.63
C ARG A 960 16.24 37.34 -25.77
N ASP A 961 15.29 36.68 -26.46
CA ASP A 961 13.80 36.47 -26.42
C ASP A 961 13.54 35.00 -26.93
N ASP A 962 12.52 34.20 -26.58
CA ASP A 962 11.02 34.27 -26.66
C ASP A 962 10.41 33.67 -27.97
N ILE A 963 9.10 33.36 -27.97
CA ILE A 963 8.18 33.02 -29.10
C ILE A 963 7.99 31.53 -29.52
N SER A 964 6.94 30.93 -28.92
CA SER A 964 5.78 30.24 -29.56
C SER A 964 5.86 29.02 -30.53
N LYS A 965 5.04 28.00 -30.16
CA LYS A 965 4.06 27.23 -30.98
C LYS A 965 4.53 26.37 -32.18
N SER A 966 4.33 25.05 -32.10
CA SER A 966 3.30 24.30 -32.87
C SER A 966 3.53 22.77 -32.88
N ASN A 967 2.44 21.99 -32.94
CA ASN A 967 2.49 20.53 -32.98
C ASN A 967 2.72 19.98 -34.41
N LYS A 968 3.61 18.99 -34.55
CA LYS A 968 3.20 17.62 -34.92
C LYS A 968 4.28 16.57 -34.64
N ARG A 969 3.86 15.43 -34.09
CA ARG A 969 4.70 14.31 -33.65
C ARG A 969 5.17 13.40 -34.80
N LYS A 970 6.28 12.70 -34.53
CA LYS A 970 6.47 11.31 -34.99
C LYS A 970 5.68 10.36 -34.08
N GLU A 971 4.91 9.45 -34.66
CA GLU A 971 4.35 8.21 -34.08
C GLU A 971 3.88 7.43 -35.32
N THR A 972 4.37 6.25 -35.72
CA THR A 972 5.13 5.16 -35.04
C THR A 972 4.39 4.53 -33.85
N CYS A 973 3.20 4.02 -34.14
CA CYS A 973 2.41 3.03 -33.39
C CYS A 973 1.39 2.42 -34.39
N LEU A 974 0.96 1.16 -34.32
CA LEU A 974 1.38 0.01 -33.50
C LEU A 974 0.76 -1.29 -34.10
N LEU A 975 0.96 -2.42 -33.40
CA LEU A 975 0.16 -3.66 -33.39
C LEU A 975 0.33 -4.72 -34.50
N LYS A 976 0.46 -5.94 -33.96
CA LYS A 976 0.40 -7.27 -34.59
C LYS A 976 -1.02 -7.60 -35.06
N ASN A 977 -1.18 -8.50 -36.03
CA ASN A 977 -1.68 -9.87 -35.78
C ASN A 977 -1.68 -10.73 -37.06
N ASP A 978 -1.86 -12.04 -36.89
CA ASP A 978 -1.79 -13.07 -37.93
C ASP A 978 -2.95 -13.04 -38.94
N GLY A 979 -2.73 -13.59 -40.15
CA GLY A 979 -3.72 -13.60 -41.24
C GLY A 979 -3.30 -14.43 -42.46
N SER A 980 -3.58 -15.73 -42.40
CA SER A 980 -3.34 -16.82 -43.35
C SER A 980 -3.63 -16.62 -44.87
N ASP A 981 -2.77 -17.25 -45.69
CA ASP A 981 -3.06 -18.01 -46.93
C ASP A 981 -3.36 -17.36 -48.31
N GLY A 982 -3.08 -18.15 -49.37
CA GLY A 982 -3.51 -17.96 -50.77
C GLY A 982 -2.73 -16.88 -51.56
N HIS A 983 -1.64 -17.12 -52.29
CA HIS A 983 -1.26 -18.26 -53.14
C HIS A 983 -2.21 -18.54 -54.32
N VAL A 984 -1.81 -18.15 -55.55
CA VAL A 984 -1.88 -18.96 -56.79
C VAL A 984 -1.10 -18.26 -57.94
N VAL A 985 -0.04 -18.94 -58.43
CA VAL A 985 0.34 -19.33 -59.82
C VAL A 985 -0.32 -18.57 -61.02
N VAL A 986 0.27 -18.32 -62.20
CA VAL A 986 1.27 -19.01 -63.07
C VAL A 986 1.99 -17.96 -63.97
N GLY A 987 3.24 -18.08 -64.47
CA GLY A 987 4.32 -19.08 -64.34
C GLY A 987 5.12 -19.26 -65.67
N ARG A 988 6.22 -20.06 -65.65
CA ARG A 988 7.16 -20.41 -66.78
C ARG A 988 8.10 -19.28 -67.25
N LYS A 989 9.34 -19.49 -67.70
CA LYS A 989 10.33 -20.64 -67.77
C LYS A 989 11.73 -19.96 -67.90
N ALA A 990 12.86 -20.43 -67.33
CA ALA A 990 13.63 -21.67 -67.56
C ALA A 990 14.18 -21.83 -69.01
N ASP A 991 15.46 -22.12 -69.30
CA ASP A 991 16.64 -22.25 -68.42
C ASP A 991 17.98 -22.36 -69.21
N LEU A 992 19.12 -22.45 -68.48
CA LEU A 992 20.41 -23.07 -68.85
C LEU A 992 21.27 -22.57 -70.06
N LEU A 993 22.26 -21.72 -69.71
CA LEU A 993 23.69 -21.76 -70.09
C LEU A 993 24.17 -22.38 -71.44
N GLY A 994 24.80 -21.54 -72.28
CA GLY A 994 25.41 -21.93 -73.57
C GLY A 994 26.75 -21.23 -73.93
N ARG A 995 27.79 -21.45 -73.11
CA ARG A 995 29.26 -21.49 -73.42
C ARG A 995 29.90 -20.66 -74.60
N GLU A 996 30.90 -19.84 -74.20
CA GLU A 996 32.16 -19.42 -74.90
C GLU A 996 32.34 -18.12 -75.75
N LYS A 997 33.41 -17.37 -75.36
CA LYS A 997 34.42 -16.62 -76.16
C LYS A 997 34.08 -15.28 -76.89
N ALA A 998 34.38 -14.16 -76.21
CA ALA A 998 35.49 -13.21 -76.52
C ALA A 998 35.47 -11.99 -75.55
N GLY A 999 36.58 -11.35 -75.14
CA GLY A 999 37.99 -11.74 -75.18
C GLY A 999 39.00 -10.59 -74.88
N LYS A 1000 39.83 -10.71 -73.82
CA LYS A 1000 41.09 -9.94 -73.51
C LYS A 1000 40.92 -8.43 -73.18
N SER A 1001 41.75 -7.76 -72.33
CA SER A 1001 42.93 -8.19 -71.52
C SER A 1001 43.34 -7.19 -70.40
N LYS A 1002 43.98 -7.72 -69.34
CA LYS A 1002 45.05 -7.16 -68.47
C LYS A 1002 45.01 -5.70 -67.91
N ALA A 1003 44.87 -5.62 -66.57
CA ALA A 1003 45.94 -5.40 -65.55
C ALA A 1003 46.81 -4.10 -65.46
N GLU A 1004 47.24 -3.83 -64.22
CA GLU A 1004 48.47 -3.14 -63.74
C GLU A 1004 48.64 -1.60 -63.79
N SER A 1005 48.36 -0.96 -62.64
CA SER A 1005 49.28 -0.12 -61.83
C SER A 1005 49.94 1.20 -62.33
N SER A 1006 50.13 2.10 -61.34
CA SER A 1006 51.32 2.96 -61.09
C SER A 1006 51.38 4.46 -61.51
N PHE A 1007 51.85 5.25 -60.53
CA PHE A 1007 52.75 6.42 -60.55
C PHE A 1007 52.67 7.60 -61.57
N LYS A 1008 52.45 8.79 -60.99
CA LYS A 1008 53.23 10.07 -61.12
C LYS A 1008 53.36 10.87 -62.44
N GLN A 1009 53.21 12.20 -62.24
CA GLN A 1009 53.97 13.34 -62.82
C GLN A 1009 53.54 14.08 -64.12
N LYS A 1010 53.20 15.37 -63.92
CA LYS A 1010 53.61 16.60 -64.65
C LYS A 1010 53.39 16.75 -66.18
N GLN A 1011 52.49 17.69 -66.53
CA GLN A 1011 52.72 18.93 -67.33
C GLN A 1011 53.65 18.85 -68.57
N PRO A 1012 53.24 19.39 -69.75
CA PRO A 1012 53.18 20.86 -69.89
C PRO A 1012 52.16 21.50 -70.90
N LYS A 1013 51.87 22.81 -70.71
CA LYS A 1013 51.69 23.91 -71.71
C LYS A 1013 50.83 23.62 -72.99
N LYS A 1014 49.83 24.43 -73.40
CA LYS A 1014 49.92 25.89 -73.71
C LYS A 1014 48.55 26.47 -74.18
N THR A 1015 48.23 27.72 -73.82
CA THR A 1015 47.41 28.75 -74.55
C THR A 1015 46.13 28.35 -75.33
N THR A 1016 44.95 28.90 -75.01
CA THR A 1016 44.26 30.08 -75.65
C THR A 1016 42.78 30.15 -75.16
N LYS A 1017 41.92 31.20 -75.30
CA LYS A 1017 42.00 32.64 -75.67
C LYS A 1017 40.72 33.40 -75.20
N ILE A 1018 40.88 34.66 -74.76
CA ILE A 1018 40.08 35.91 -75.02
C ILE A 1018 38.58 35.73 -75.43
N ARG A 1019 37.58 36.30 -74.72
CA ARG A 1019 37.12 37.71 -74.76
C ARG A 1019 36.12 38.03 -73.62
N ASN A 1020 35.73 39.28 -73.33
CA ASN A 1020 36.40 40.61 -73.30
C ASN A 1020 35.34 41.68 -72.96
N TYR A 1021 35.52 42.50 -71.91
CA TYR A 1021 34.72 43.72 -71.70
C TYR A 1021 35.55 44.77 -70.95
N ASN A 1022 35.74 45.94 -71.58
CA ASN A 1022 36.16 47.17 -70.93
C ASN A 1022 35.89 48.35 -71.87
N ILE A 1023 34.94 49.24 -71.52
CA ILE A 1023 34.74 50.55 -72.16
C ILE A 1023 34.39 51.54 -71.04
N LYS A 1024 35.02 52.71 -71.07
CA LYS A 1024 34.51 53.94 -70.48
C LYS A 1024 34.30 54.94 -71.61
N GLU A 1025 33.06 55.38 -71.78
CA GLU A 1025 32.65 56.75 -72.10
C GLU A 1025 31.23 56.94 -71.54
#